data_AF-A0A210Q2G2-F1
#
_entry.id   AF-A0A210Q2G2-F1
#
_cell.length_a   1.000
_cell.length_b   1.000
_cell.length_c   1.000
_cell.angle_alpha   90.00
_cell.angle_beta   90.00
_cell.angle_gamma   90.00
#
_symmetry.space_group_name_H-M   'P 1'
#
loop_
_entity.id
_entity.type
_entity.pdbx_description
1 polymer ?
#
loop_
_entity_poly.entity_id
_entity_poly.type
_entity_poly.pdbx_seq_one_letter_code
_entity_poly.pdbx_strand_id
1 'polypeptide(L)'
;MDGPYTRVLLISANVGSIFEDPDHMLKLWLTEFLKTVQQYEPGLLALHCQEVGGKNYEASMQHVNSFVKSMLGCEELQKYDRVRVFLDEDYTAADKFTALGNLYFIHESIDDVMIWDFVDCKFVPVLGREVLSGNIENVQIKEKAKFPQDFFPDFKWSRKGFIRTRWNIRNCLFDLVNIHLFHDASNIIAMQTSPSVYSNNRKAALLHTLQRFEKDQYDKVPMFIFGDFNFRLDVHQLVSSLTSKTKTHQTKGKKDQIAKIVYSEEGNGKTVLSIETKGFDHHDKHAEVFSKKAKYLRPYDKEIYSYKDKLYEFDISFAPSYPFSEDITDGLSYMKTRCPSWCDRILMSSSAKNIVVNEDKYQPRYDIIGKEICMGDHKPVYLYLHIKRSQGNGLPVSDVTPTHRQLIKSLSINGEVVQVDHLEDINIHDFATFEKEQHLLPEFKNSIRQKRYSAPEQRSKDKLKLFQQMGRKPSFQEIAKTVQAVEKVLIRWPRRSRNRHHSSSSEDDLDENVSCSDKKKGKVDAGDITIELGESSSAGIGDIGTDKSSIHTTTSDITNTDDSNPVTPAKQPYTDAGSPADPSNTVPGDGSALTSDKSLHDQTVLSSVVKTHAHEADECGLVIDGHAPHPTALGSATLLLNKKGSPRNQPPHSSSSTDQRCSCCVIL
;
A
#
# COMPACT_ATOMS: atom_id res chain seq x y z
N MET A 1 -21.61 7.20 28.03
CA MET A 1 -20.67 7.06 29.17
C MET A 1 -19.30 7.19 28.57
N ASP A 2 -18.71 8.37 28.71
CA ASP A 2 -17.61 8.76 27.85
C ASP A 2 -16.30 8.56 28.57
N GLY A 3 -15.60 7.50 28.16
CA GLY A 3 -14.25 7.24 28.62
C GLY A 3 -13.33 8.41 28.25
N PRO A 4 -12.25 8.63 29.02
CA PRO A 4 -11.29 9.71 28.77
C PRO A 4 -10.47 9.51 27.47
N TYR A 5 -10.69 8.41 26.75
CA TYR A 5 -9.87 7.95 25.63
C TYR A 5 -10.73 7.64 24.39
N THR A 6 -10.21 7.98 23.21
CA THR A 6 -10.74 7.53 21.91
C THR A 6 -10.06 6.22 21.52
N ARG A 7 -10.84 5.17 21.20
CA ARG A 7 -10.31 3.94 20.57
C ARG A 7 -9.98 4.24 19.11
N VAL A 8 -8.76 3.94 18.67
CA VAL A 8 -8.31 4.20 17.30
C VAL A 8 -7.69 2.95 16.70
N LEU A 9 -8.05 2.65 15.45
CA LEU A 9 -7.46 1.59 14.63
C LEU A 9 -6.85 2.23 13.38
N LEU A 10 -5.52 2.33 13.35
CA LEU A 10 -4.75 2.76 12.18
C LEU A 10 -4.37 1.53 11.36
N ILE A 11 -4.53 1.55 10.03
CA ILE A 11 -4.22 0.42 9.14
C ILE A 11 -3.47 0.92 7.90
N SER A 12 -2.32 0.32 7.62
CA SER A 12 -1.60 0.42 6.34
C SER A 12 -1.97 -0.78 5.46
N ALA A 13 -2.24 -0.56 4.17
CA ALA A 13 -2.50 -1.65 3.22
C ALA A 13 -2.09 -1.25 1.80
N ASN A 14 -0.99 -1.77 1.27
CA ASN A 14 -0.84 -1.85 -0.17
C ASN A 14 -1.93 -2.80 -0.71
N VAL A 15 -2.78 -2.30 -1.60
CA VAL A 15 -3.98 -2.95 -2.14
C VAL A 15 -3.80 -3.34 -3.61
N GLY A 16 -2.56 -3.36 -4.12
CA GLY A 16 -2.23 -3.67 -5.51
C GLY A 16 -2.91 -4.95 -6.04
N SER A 17 -2.82 -6.06 -5.29
CA SER A 17 -3.33 -7.38 -5.71
C SER A 17 -4.86 -7.50 -5.71
N ILE A 18 -5.57 -6.84 -4.79
CA ILE A 18 -7.04 -7.00 -4.67
C ILE A 18 -7.81 -6.39 -5.85
N PHE A 19 -7.16 -5.52 -6.63
CA PHE A 19 -7.69 -4.98 -7.90
C PHE A 19 -7.32 -5.84 -9.12
N GLU A 20 -6.56 -6.93 -8.94
CA GLU A 20 -6.22 -7.91 -9.99
C GLU A 20 -7.04 -9.22 -9.86
N ASP A 21 -7.49 -9.56 -8.65
CA ASP A 21 -8.55 -10.56 -8.40
C ASP A 21 -9.66 -10.02 -7.47
N PRO A 22 -10.53 -9.12 -7.98
CA PRO A 22 -11.66 -8.59 -7.21
C PRO A 22 -12.77 -9.63 -6.97
N ASP A 23 -12.74 -10.78 -7.65
CA ASP A 23 -13.75 -11.83 -7.52
C ASP A 23 -13.45 -12.81 -6.37
N HIS A 24 -12.21 -12.95 -5.93
CA HIS A 24 -11.86 -13.87 -4.85
C HIS A 24 -11.03 -13.18 -3.76
N MET A 25 -9.89 -12.58 -4.12
CA MET A 25 -8.95 -12.02 -3.15
C MET A 25 -9.54 -10.83 -2.39
N LEU A 26 -10.27 -9.93 -3.07
CA LEU A 26 -11.00 -8.84 -2.41
C LEU A 26 -12.01 -9.34 -1.37
N LYS A 27 -12.69 -10.48 -1.62
CA LYS A 27 -13.68 -11.05 -0.69
C LYS A 27 -13.00 -11.63 0.56
N LEU A 28 -11.83 -12.26 0.40
CA LEU A 28 -11.00 -12.71 1.53
C LEU A 28 -10.47 -11.51 2.33
N TRP A 29 -9.94 -10.50 1.64
CA TRP A 29 -9.40 -9.27 2.24
C TRP A 29 -10.44 -8.54 3.09
N LEU A 30 -11.63 -8.31 2.52
CA LEU A 30 -12.76 -7.69 3.24
C LEU A 30 -13.19 -8.53 4.45
N THR A 31 -13.22 -9.86 4.32
CA THR A 31 -13.60 -10.74 5.44
C THR A 31 -12.66 -10.57 6.63
N GLU A 32 -11.35 -10.58 6.43
CA GLU A 32 -10.37 -10.43 7.53
C GLU A 32 -10.26 -8.99 8.04
N PHE A 33 -10.42 -8.00 7.16
CA PHE A 33 -10.52 -6.59 7.54
C PHE A 33 -11.73 -6.34 8.46
N LEU A 34 -12.93 -6.78 8.07
CA LEU A 34 -14.15 -6.54 8.84
C LEU A 34 -14.15 -7.31 10.17
N LYS A 35 -13.62 -8.54 10.22
CA LYS A 35 -13.34 -9.25 11.48
C LYS A 35 -12.43 -8.43 12.42
N THR A 36 -11.39 -7.79 11.87
CA THR A 36 -10.46 -6.96 12.67
C THR A 36 -11.18 -5.71 13.21
N VAL A 37 -12.06 -5.08 12.42
CA VAL A 37 -12.89 -3.96 12.89
C VAL A 37 -13.90 -4.40 13.97
N GLN A 38 -14.57 -5.54 13.78
CA GLN A 38 -15.48 -6.14 14.77
C GLN A 38 -14.75 -6.45 16.10
N GLN A 39 -13.52 -6.97 16.04
CA GLN A 39 -12.73 -7.33 17.22
C GLN A 39 -12.36 -6.11 18.09
N TYR A 40 -12.15 -4.95 17.48
CA TYR A 40 -11.62 -3.76 18.16
C TYR A 40 -12.65 -2.64 18.39
N GLU A 41 -13.81 -2.69 17.72
CA GLU A 41 -14.87 -1.67 17.73
C GLU A 41 -14.33 -0.22 17.81
N PRO A 42 -13.42 0.20 16.92
CA PRO A 42 -12.75 1.50 17.03
C PRO A 42 -13.75 2.67 16.95
N GLY A 43 -13.46 3.75 17.66
CA GLY A 43 -14.18 5.01 17.50
C GLY A 43 -13.75 5.76 16.23
N LEU A 44 -12.45 5.72 15.94
CA LEU A 44 -11.85 6.14 14.66
C LEU A 44 -11.16 4.95 14.00
N LEU A 45 -11.58 4.60 12.81
CA LEU A 45 -10.91 3.67 11.90
C LEU A 45 -10.28 4.48 10.77
N ALA A 46 -8.96 4.39 10.61
CA ALA A 46 -8.22 5.08 9.56
C ALA A 46 -7.42 4.07 8.72
N LEU A 47 -7.90 3.80 7.51
CA LEU A 47 -7.29 2.91 6.54
C LEU A 47 -6.54 3.75 5.49
N HIS A 48 -5.23 3.52 5.38
CA HIS A 48 -4.34 4.13 4.40
C HIS A 48 -3.92 3.10 3.37
N CYS A 49 -4.45 3.26 2.16
CA CYS A 49 -4.23 2.42 1.00
C CYS A 49 -3.10 2.96 0.11
N GLN A 50 -2.31 2.03 -0.43
CA GLN A 50 -1.30 2.29 -1.47
C GLN A 50 -1.62 1.41 -2.69
N GLU A 51 -1.30 1.88 -3.90
CA GLU A 51 -1.67 1.19 -5.17
C GLU A 51 -3.19 1.04 -5.39
N VAL A 52 -3.93 2.11 -5.08
CA VAL A 52 -5.33 2.26 -5.52
C VAL A 52 -5.43 2.07 -7.03
N GLY A 53 -6.35 1.22 -7.47
CA GLY A 53 -6.51 0.81 -8.86
C GLY A 53 -5.63 -0.37 -9.29
N GLY A 54 -4.65 -0.79 -8.48
CA GLY A 54 -3.83 -1.98 -8.73
C GLY A 54 -2.42 -1.71 -9.26
N LYS A 55 -1.69 -2.81 -9.54
CA LYS A 55 -0.35 -2.75 -10.16
C LYS A 55 -0.47 -2.38 -11.64
N ASN A 56 -1.47 -2.95 -12.34
CA ASN A 56 -1.93 -2.51 -13.67
C ASN A 56 -3.09 -1.49 -13.57
N TYR A 57 -2.79 -0.32 -12.99
CA TYR A 57 -3.79 0.66 -12.55
C TYR A 57 -4.76 1.14 -13.64
N GLU A 58 -4.32 1.29 -14.89
CA GLU A 58 -5.17 1.83 -15.98
C GLU A 58 -6.35 0.92 -16.31
N ALA A 59 -6.10 -0.40 -16.33
CA ALA A 59 -7.11 -1.42 -16.61
C ALA A 59 -7.98 -1.75 -15.39
N SER A 60 -7.42 -1.68 -14.18
CA SER A 60 -8.08 -2.10 -12.94
C SER A 60 -8.75 -0.96 -12.14
N MET A 61 -8.56 0.32 -12.49
CA MET A 61 -9.19 1.46 -11.80
C MET A 61 -10.73 1.34 -11.70
N GLN A 62 -11.38 0.76 -12.72
CA GLN A 62 -12.82 0.46 -12.72
C GLN A 62 -13.30 -0.36 -11.51
N HIS A 63 -12.42 -1.16 -10.88
CA HIS A 63 -12.74 -1.98 -9.72
C HIS A 63 -12.74 -1.20 -8.40
N VAL A 64 -12.17 0.01 -8.34
CA VAL A 64 -12.16 0.87 -7.13
C VAL A 64 -13.59 1.22 -6.69
N ASN A 65 -14.50 1.46 -7.64
CA ASN A 65 -15.93 1.67 -7.35
C ASN A 65 -16.55 0.46 -6.61
N SER A 66 -16.15 -0.77 -6.96
CA SER A 66 -16.63 -1.99 -6.28
C SER A 66 -16.12 -2.06 -4.84
N PHE A 67 -14.82 -1.83 -4.64
CA PHE A 67 -14.21 -1.76 -3.31
C PHE A 67 -14.89 -0.72 -2.41
N VAL A 68 -15.10 0.51 -2.91
CA VAL A 68 -15.77 1.58 -2.15
C VAL A 68 -17.21 1.22 -1.81
N LYS A 69 -17.96 0.57 -2.71
CA LYS A 69 -19.30 0.06 -2.40
C LYS A 69 -19.29 -0.98 -1.28
N SER A 70 -18.44 -1.99 -1.37
CA SER A 70 -18.35 -3.03 -0.34
C SER A 70 -18.01 -2.43 1.03
N MET A 71 -17.11 -1.44 1.07
CA MET A 71 -16.72 -0.72 2.29
C MET A 71 -17.81 0.22 2.84
N LEU A 72 -18.63 0.85 1.98
CA LEU A 72 -19.73 1.74 2.41
C LEU A 72 -21.08 1.01 2.66
N GLY A 73 -21.16 -0.27 2.31
CA GLY A 73 -22.37 -1.09 2.36
C GLY A 73 -22.36 -2.27 3.34
N CYS A 74 -21.21 -2.64 3.90
CA CYS A 74 -21.10 -3.73 4.87
C CYS A 74 -21.82 -3.42 6.19
N GLU A 75 -22.35 -4.45 6.86
CA GLU A 75 -23.19 -4.28 8.06
C GLU A 75 -22.38 -3.81 9.28
N GLU A 76 -21.13 -4.24 9.36
CA GLU A 76 -20.15 -3.93 10.40
C GLU A 76 -19.85 -2.43 10.53
N LEU A 77 -19.98 -1.69 9.42
CA LEU A 77 -19.71 -0.25 9.37
C LEU A 77 -20.98 0.61 9.42
N GLN A 78 -22.17 0.03 9.63
CA GLN A 78 -23.44 0.79 9.71
C GLN A 78 -23.48 1.83 10.84
N LYS A 79 -22.75 1.61 11.95
CA LYS A 79 -22.62 2.56 13.07
C LYS A 79 -21.61 3.69 12.82
N TYR A 80 -20.99 3.77 11.65
CA TYR A 80 -20.02 4.82 11.31
C TYR A 80 -20.71 5.84 10.39
N ASP A 81 -21.49 6.73 11.00
CA ASP A 81 -22.34 7.72 10.33
C ASP A 81 -21.54 8.84 9.63
N ARG A 82 -20.31 9.05 10.09
CA ARG A 82 -19.33 10.00 9.55
C ARG A 82 -18.23 9.25 8.82
N VAL A 83 -18.09 9.49 7.51
CA VAL A 83 -17.06 8.86 6.68
C VAL A 83 -16.39 9.89 5.77
N ARG A 84 -15.07 9.81 5.62
CA ARG A 84 -14.30 10.58 4.63
C ARG A 84 -13.38 9.66 3.84
N VAL A 85 -13.58 9.61 2.53
CA VAL A 85 -12.76 8.84 1.59
C VAL A 85 -12.08 9.80 0.62
N PHE A 86 -10.77 9.63 0.44
CA PHE A 86 -9.96 10.31 -0.56
C PHE A 86 -9.30 9.24 -1.43
N LEU A 87 -9.43 9.34 -2.75
CA LEU A 87 -8.90 8.36 -3.70
C LEU A 87 -8.23 9.11 -4.86
N ASP A 88 -6.91 9.01 -4.92
CA ASP A 88 -6.13 9.57 -6.02
C ASP A 88 -6.14 8.59 -7.20
N GLU A 89 -7.10 8.77 -8.12
CA GLU A 89 -7.38 7.84 -9.23
C GLU A 89 -7.02 8.42 -10.60
N ASP A 90 -6.70 9.72 -10.69
CA ASP A 90 -6.37 10.39 -11.94
C ASP A 90 -4.94 10.09 -12.43
N TYR A 91 -4.77 8.90 -13.01
CA TYR A 91 -3.54 8.51 -13.68
C TYR A 91 -3.18 9.37 -14.91
N THR A 92 -4.10 10.21 -15.39
CA THR A 92 -3.86 11.09 -16.54
C THR A 92 -3.12 12.38 -16.16
N ALA A 93 -3.14 12.74 -14.86
CA ALA A 93 -2.30 13.76 -14.23
C ALA A 93 -0.97 13.14 -13.73
N ALA A 94 -0.19 12.55 -14.65
CA ALA A 94 0.99 11.73 -14.36
C ALA A 94 2.09 12.44 -13.52
N ASP A 95 2.14 13.76 -13.51
CA ASP A 95 3.04 14.59 -12.70
C ASP A 95 2.59 14.72 -11.22
N LYS A 96 1.32 14.44 -10.92
CA LYS A 96 0.70 14.57 -9.58
C LYS A 96 0.19 13.25 -9.01
N PHE A 97 -0.05 12.25 -9.85
CA PHE A 97 -0.62 10.95 -9.49
C PHE A 97 0.26 10.14 -8.52
N THR A 98 -0.36 9.58 -7.50
CA THR A 98 0.27 8.79 -6.43
C THR A 98 -0.40 7.44 -6.14
N ALA A 99 -1.59 7.17 -6.72
CA ALA A 99 -2.38 5.97 -6.42
C ALA A 99 -2.56 5.72 -4.89
N LEU A 100 -2.67 6.79 -4.10
CA LEU A 100 -2.92 6.74 -2.66
C LEU A 100 -4.41 6.88 -2.36
N GLY A 101 -4.87 6.15 -1.34
CA GLY A 101 -6.24 6.24 -0.84
C GLY A 101 -6.27 6.35 0.68
N ASN A 102 -7.13 7.22 1.21
CA ASN A 102 -7.33 7.34 2.65
C ASN A 102 -8.83 7.19 2.96
N LEU A 103 -9.20 6.20 3.74
CA LEU A 103 -10.58 5.93 4.16
C LEU A 103 -10.69 6.06 5.68
N TYR A 104 -11.44 7.06 6.13
CA TYR A 104 -11.68 7.36 7.55
C TYR A 104 -13.14 7.09 7.89
N PHE A 105 -13.38 6.19 8.85
CA PHE A 105 -14.70 5.90 9.39
C PHE A 105 -14.72 6.33 10.86
N ILE A 106 -15.75 7.09 11.22
CA ILE A 106 -15.94 7.65 12.55
C ILE A 106 -17.27 7.11 13.10
N HIS A 107 -17.19 6.43 14.25
CA HIS A 107 -18.33 5.81 14.90
C HIS A 107 -19.32 6.86 15.43
N GLU A 108 -20.61 6.51 15.47
CA GLU A 108 -21.73 7.34 15.91
C GLU A 108 -21.47 8.01 17.27
N SER A 109 -20.76 7.29 18.15
CA SER A 109 -20.42 7.70 19.52
C SER A 109 -19.22 8.65 19.66
N ILE A 110 -18.78 9.33 18.59
CA ILE A 110 -17.82 10.43 18.68
C ILE A 110 -18.49 11.73 18.26
N ASP A 111 -18.82 12.54 19.26
CA ASP A 111 -19.66 13.74 19.15
C ASP A 111 -18.95 14.92 18.47
N ASP A 112 -17.67 15.12 18.80
CA ASP A 112 -16.81 16.20 18.30
C ASP A 112 -15.74 15.64 17.36
N VAL A 113 -15.93 15.86 16.05
CA VAL A 113 -14.96 15.56 14.98
C VAL A 113 -14.91 16.70 13.96
N MET A 114 -13.74 17.32 13.86
CA MET A 114 -13.42 18.31 12.83
C MET A 114 -12.22 17.85 12.01
N ILE A 115 -12.18 18.22 10.73
CA ILE A 115 -11.02 18.08 9.84
C ILE A 115 -10.50 19.47 9.49
N TRP A 116 -9.19 19.60 9.28
CA TRP A 116 -8.55 20.87 8.93
C TRP A 116 -8.66 21.15 7.44
N ASP A 117 -9.07 22.36 7.09
CA ASP A 117 -8.87 22.95 5.78
C ASP A 117 -7.46 23.56 5.70
N PHE A 118 -6.60 23.04 4.82
CA PHE A 118 -5.22 23.48 4.66
C PHE A 118 -5.08 24.81 3.91
N VAL A 119 -6.12 25.27 3.20
CA VAL A 119 -6.11 26.54 2.46
C VAL A 119 -6.69 27.65 3.32
N ASP A 120 -7.90 27.46 3.84
CA ASP A 120 -8.59 28.41 4.72
C ASP A 120 -8.03 28.40 6.16
N CYS A 121 -7.11 27.49 6.47
CA CYS A 121 -6.42 27.36 7.77
C CYS A 121 -7.38 27.33 8.97
N LYS A 122 -8.42 26.50 8.87
CA LYS A 122 -9.50 26.39 9.87
C LYS A 122 -9.99 24.96 10.02
N PHE A 123 -10.57 24.64 11.17
CA PHE A 123 -11.30 23.38 11.36
C PHE A 123 -12.73 23.47 10.81
N VAL A 124 -13.16 22.46 10.05
CA VAL A 124 -14.53 22.29 9.53
C VAL A 124 -15.15 20.98 10.04
N PRO A 125 -16.47 20.94 10.32
CA PRO A 125 -17.11 19.77 10.93
C PRO A 125 -17.23 18.61 9.95
N VAL A 126 -16.94 17.39 10.42
CA VAL A 126 -17.06 16.18 9.60
C VAL A 126 -18.50 15.66 9.68
N LEU A 127 -19.30 15.99 8.65
CA LEU A 127 -20.70 15.61 8.57
C LEU A 127 -20.94 14.54 7.50
N GLY A 128 -21.76 13.54 7.83
CA GLY A 128 -22.20 12.48 6.91
C GLY A 128 -21.06 11.69 6.25
N ARG A 129 -21.39 11.00 5.17
CA ARG A 129 -20.45 10.18 4.39
C ARG A 129 -20.05 10.91 3.12
N GLU A 130 -18.77 10.89 2.77
CA GLU A 130 -18.26 11.64 1.61
C GLU A 130 -17.08 10.92 0.94
N VAL A 131 -17.14 10.82 -0.39
CA VAL A 131 -16.13 10.21 -1.26
C VAL A 131 -15.58 11.25 -2.23
N LEU A 132 -14.27 11.46 -2.20
CA LEU A 132 -13.54 12.37 -3.08
C LEU A 132 -12.60 11.54 -3.96
N SER A 133 -12.86 11.51 -5.27
CA SER A 133 -12.39 10.46 -6.21
C SER A 133 -12.10 11.03 -7.60
N GLY A 134 -11.09 10.47 -8.28
CA GLY A 134 -10.55 10.99 -9.54
C GLY A 134 -9.38 11.94 -9.29
N ASN A 135 -9.44 13.15 -9.85
CA ASN A 135 -8.48 14.20 -9.59
C ASN A 135 -8.79 14.91 -8.26
N ILE A 136 -8.00 14.62 -7.22
CA ILE A 136 -8.20 15.19 -5.88
C ILE A 136 -7.29 16.38 -5.57
N GLU A 137 -6.64 17.02 -6.56
CA GLU A 137 -5.65 18.09 -6.31
C GLU A 137 -6.24 19.20 -5.43
N ASN A 138 -7.36 19.78 -5.86
CA ASN A 138 -8.00 20.96 -5.26
C ASN A 138 -8.82 20.68 -3.98
N VAL A 139 -8.76 19.46 -3.43
CA VAL A 139 -9.47 19.10 -2.19
C VAL A 139 -8.73 19.70 -0.99
N GLN A 140 -9.29 20.77 -0.42
CA GLN A 140 -8.64 21.62 0.60
C GLN A 140 -8.44 20.94 1.97
N ILE A 141 -9.29 19.97 2.32
CA ILE A 141 -9.24 19.25 3.62
C ILE A 141 -8.17 18.14 3.70
N LYS A 142 -7.25 18.09 2.72
CA LYS A 142 -6.03 17.28 2.74
C LYS A 142 -4.90 18.00 2.01
N GLU A 143 -3.66 17.72 2.38
CA GLU A 143 -2.49 17.98 1.55
C GLU A 143 -2.10 16.68 0.82
N LYS A 144 -1.72 16.77 -0.46
CA LYS A 144 -1.03 15.68 -1.19
C LYS A 144 0.24 16.24 -1.80
N ALA A 145 1.29 15.43 -1.87
CA ALA A 145 2.41 15.69 -2.78
C ALA A 145 2.95 14.37 -3.35
N LYS A 146 3.31 14.41 -4.63
CA LYS A 146 4.13 13.39 -5.29
C LYS A 146 5.62 13.66 -5.00
N PHE A 147 6.46 12.62 -4.95
CA PHE A 147 7.90 12.82 -4.82
C PHE A 147 8.54 13.31 -6.13
N PRO A 148 9.50 14.26 -6.06
CA PRO A 148 10.36 14.62 -7.17
C PRO A 148 11.12 13.41 -7.76
N GLN A 149 11.36 13.42 -9.08
CA GLN A 149 11.95 12.30 -9.80
C GLN A 149 13.46 12.14 -9.55
N ASP A 150 14.15 13.21 -9.15
CA ASP A 150 15.57 13.21 -8.75
C ASP A 150 15.85 12.43 -7.46
N PHE A 151 14.82 12.16 -6.64
CA PHE A 151 14.95 11.22 -5.50
C PHE A 151 15.00 9.75 -5.94
N PHE A 152 14.66 9.45 -7.21
CA PHE A 152 14.67 8.10 -7.77
C PHE A 152 15.05 8.12 -9.27
N PRO A 153 16.28 8.53 -9.61
CA PRO A 153 16.69 8.88 -10.97
C PRO A 153 16.82 7.68 -11.91
N ASP A 154 16.91 6.45 -11.37
CA ASP A 154 16.93 5.21 -12.15
C ASP A 154 15.58 4.91 -12.84
N PHE A 155 14.49 5.57 -12.41
CA PHE A 155 13.15 5.41 -12.95
C PHE A 155 12.72 6.66 -13.73
N LYS A 156 12.00 6.43 -14.83
CA LYS A 156 11.43 7.52 -15.66
C LYS A 156 10.11 8.04 -15.11
N TRP A 157 9.36 7.17 -14.45
CA TRP A 157 8.02 7.41 -13.94
C TRP A 157 7.90 6.74 -12.57
N SER A 158 7.06 7.30 -11.71
CA SER A 158 6.77 6.72 -10.41
C SER A 158 5.42 7.22 -9.90
N ARG A 159 4.78 6.46 -9.00
CA ARG A 159 3.53 6.83 -8.29
C ARG A 159 3.77 7.07 -6.79
N LYS A 160 4.97 7.44 -6.37
CA LYS A 160 5.35 7.54 -4.94
C LYS A 160 5.10 8.96 -4.40
N GLY A 161 4.65 9.09 -3.15
CA GLY A 161 4.21 10.35 -2.56
C GLY A 161 3.61 10.21 -1.15
N PHE A 162 2.87 11.23 -0.69
CA PHE A 162 2.11 11.22 0.56
C PHE A 162 0.76 11.95 0.47
N ILE A 163 -0.19 11.60 1.34
CA ILE A 163 -1.40 12.38 1.67
C ILE A 163 -1.44 12.67 3.17
N ARG A 164 -1.44 13.94 3.57
CA ARG A 164 -1.62 14.39 4.97
C ARG A 164 -3.04 14.90 5.20
N THR A 165 -3.62 14.52 6.32
CA THR A 165 -4.87 15.06 6.88
C THR A 165 -4.65 15.47 8.32
N ARG A 166 -5.38 16.48 8.81
CA ARG A 166 -5.30 16.94 10.20
C ARG A 166 -6.69 16.91 10.83
N TRP A 167 -6.76 16.35 12.03
CA TRP A 167 -8.00 16.04 12.74
C TRP A 167 -8.02 16.72 14.11
N ASN A 168 -9.21 17.17 14.51
CA ASN A 168 -9.56 17.37 15.91
C ASN A 168 -10.63 16.33 16.27
N ILE A 169 -10.33 15.42 17.20
CA ILE A 169 -11.28 14.41 17.68
C ILE A 169 -11.35 14.48 19.19
N ARG A 170 -12.49 14.89 19.73
CA ARG A 170 -12.72 15.13 21.18
C ARG A 170 -11.61 16.03 21.78
N ASN A 171 -11.44 17.22 21.23
CA ASN A 171 -10.35 18.17 21.53
C ASN A 171 -8.90 17.65 21.30
N CYS A 172 -8.68 16.44 20.78
CA CYS A 172 -7.33 15.94 20.50
C CYS A 172 -6.91 16.24 19.06
N LEU A 173 -5.89 17.10 18.90
CA LEU A 173 -5.33 17.49 17.60
C LEU A 173 -4.26 16.51 17.15
N PHE A 174 -4.35 15.98 15.93
CA PHE A 174 -3.29 15.18 15.32
C PHE A 174 -3.33 15.14 13.78
N ASP A 175 -2.17 14.91 13.18
CA ASP A 175 -1.98 14.64 11.75
C ASP A 175 -1.97 13.12 11.50
N LEU A 176 -2.68 12.68 10.45
CA LEU A 176 -2.60 11.34 9.89
C LEU A 176 -2.06 11.43 8.46
N VAL A 177 -0.90 10.80 8.21
CA VAL A 177 -0.18 10.87 6.94
C VAL A 177 -0.04 9.49 6.31
N ASN A 178 -0.65 9.30 5.14
CA ASN A 178 -0.42 8.15 4.26
C ASN A 178 0.86 8.40 3.47
N ILE A 179 1.78 7.43 3.37
CA ILE A 179 3.01 7.54 2.59
C ILE A 179 3.31 6.27 1.79
N HIS A 180 3.84 6.43 0.58
CA HIS A 180 4.33 5.34 -0.26
C HIS A 180 5.70 5.71 -0.81
N LEU A 181 6.75 5.02 -0.36
CA LEU A 181 8.16 5.28 -0.71
C LEU A 181 8.68 4.36 -1.83
N PHE A 182 9.86 4.68 -2.37
CA PHE A 182 10.46 3.97 -3.50
C PHE A 182 10.87 2.52 -3.18
N HIS A 183 10.64 1.63 -4.15
CA HIS A 183 10.83 0.18 -4.05
C HIS A 183 12.23 -0.25 -4.56
N ASP A 184 12.70 -1.45 -4.20
CA ASP A 184 13.97 -1.97 -4.74
C ASP A 184 13.77 -2.59 -6.13
N ALA A 185 14.40 -2.00 -7.14
CA ALA A 185 14.33 -2.48 -8.53
C ALA A 185 15.08 -3.80 -8.76
N SER A 186 16.20 -4.00 -8.06
CA SER A 186 17.10 -5.15 -8.24
C SER A 186 17.64 -5.69 -6.91
N ASN A 187 17.39 -6.97 -6.60
CA ASN A 187 18.00 -7.59 -5.41
C ASN A 187 19.54 -7.60 -5.49
N ILE A 188 20.10 -7.73 -6.71
CA ILE A 188 21.55 -7.71 -6.95
C ILE A 188 22.16 -6.34 -6.63
N ILE A 189 21.46 -5.24 -6.90
CA ILE A 189 21.93 -3.89 -6.54
C ILE A 189 21.69 -3.64 -5.04
N ALA A 190 20.55 -4.09 -4.50
CA ALA A 190 20.21 -3.93 -3.08
C ALA A 190 21.24 -4.58 -2.13
N MET A 191 21.92 -5.65 -2.55
CA MET A 191 22.93 -6.36 -1.75
C MET A 191 24.38 -5.86 -1.94
N GLN A 192 24.65 -4.90 -2.83
CA GLN A 192 26.03 -4.46 -3.11
C GLN A 192 26.65 -3.68 -1.95
N THR A 193 25.87 -2.87 -1.24
CA THR A 193 26.33 -2.00 -0.16
C THR A 193 25.39 -2.01 1.04
N SER A 194 25.90 -1.60 2.20
CA SER A 194 25.14 -1.37 3.42
C SER A 194 25.39 0.08 3.91
N PRO A 195 24.37 0.97 3.91
CA PRO A 195 23.03 0.79 3.33
C PRO A 195 23.07 0.68 1.79
N SER A 196 21.97 0.21 1.19
CA SER A 196 21.79 0.14 -0.26
C SER A 196 21.44 1.51 -0.86
N VAL A 197 21.65 1.69 -2.17
CA VAL A 197 21.21 2.89 -2.90
C VAL A 197 19.69 3.13 -2.75
N TYR A 198 18.87 2.07 -2.80
CA TYR A 198 17.41 2.20 -2.63
C TYR A 198 17.01 2.66 -1.23
N SER A 199 17.72 2.21 -0.18
CA SER A 199 17.51 2.72 1.17
C SER A 199 17.91 4.20 1.31
N ASN A 200 19.00 4.62 0.67
CA ASN A 200 19.39 6.03 0.63
C ASN A 200 18.35 6.90 -0.11
N ASN A 201 17.76 6.40 -1.19
CA ASN A 201 16.70 7.08 -1.94
C ASN A 201 15.40 7.21 -1.11
N ARG A 202 14.98 6.13 -0.41
CA ARG A 202 13.89 6.20 0.59
C ARG A 202 14.18 7.21 1.70
N LYS A 203 15.43 7.25 2.18
CA LYS A 203 15.87 8.18 3.21
C LYS A 203 15.83 9.63 2.77
N ALA A 204 16.22 9.95 1.53
CA ALA A 204 16.06 11.28 0.96
C ALA A 204 14.58 11.70 0.94
N ALA A 205 13.70 10.84 0.43
CA ALA A 205 12.26 11.10 0.34
C ALA A 205 11.58 11.28 1.71
N LEU A 206 11.85 10.40 2.68
CA LEU A 206 11.24 10.52 4.01
C LEU A 206 11.80 11.72 4.80
N LEU A 207 13.11 11.99 4.72
CA LEU A 207 13.67 13.21 5.34
C LEU A 207 13.13 14.48 4.69
N HIS A 208 12.90 14.50 3.37
CA HIS A 208 12.23 15.61 2.69
C HIS A 208 10.81 15.83 3.22
N THR A 209 10.00 14.76 3.34
CA THR A 209 8.64 14.83 3.91
C THR A 209 8.64 15.38 5.33
N LEU A 210 9.51 14.85 6.20
CA LEU A 210 9.61 15.32 7.60
C LEU A 210 10.07 16.78 7.66
N GLN A 211 11.06 17.18 6.84
CA GLN A 211 11.51 18.57 6.77
C GLN A 211 10.45 19.51 6.19
N ARG A 212 9.61 19.06 5.24
CA ARG A 212 8.46 19.83 4.74
C ARG A 212 7.51 20.13 5.89
N PHE A 213 7.11 19.13 6.67
CA PHE A 213 6.22 19.32 7.81
C PHE A 213 6.85 20.16 8.94
N GLU A 214 8.17 20.03 9.15
CA GLU A 214 8.94 20.83 10.12
C GLU A 214 9.04 22.32 9.71
N LYS A 215 9.09 22.62 8.40
CA LYS A 215 9.28 23.97 7.84
C LYS A 215 8.00 24.63 7.30
N ASP A 216 6.88 23.91 7.18
CA ASP A 216 5.64 24.48 6.66
C ASP A 216 5.00 25.53 7.60
N GLN A 217 4.01 26.24 7.07
CA GLN A 217 3.30 27.34 7.74
C GLN A 217 2.30 26.90 8.83
N TYR A 218 2.07 25.61 9.03
CA TYR A 218 1.03 25.11 9.94
C TYR A 218 1.60 24.77 11.31
N ASP A 219 0.77 24.88 12.36
CA ASP A 219 1.13 24.45 13.71
C ASP A 219 1.61 22.99 13.74
N LYS A 220 2.58 22.69 14.61
CA LYS A 220 3.15 21.34 14.73
C LYS A 220 2.37 20.53 15.74
N VAL A 221 1.47 19.67 15.26
CA VAL A 221 0.63 18.78 16.08
C VAL A 221 1.27 17.38 16.20
N PRO A 222 0.82 16.54 17.16
CA PRO A 222 1.03 15.10 17.12
C PRO A 222 0.79 14.47 15.74
N MET A 223 1.80 13.88 15.12
CA MET A 223 1.69 13.20 13.81
C MET A 223 1.84 11.68 13.93
N PHE A 224 0.94 10.94 13.31
CA PHE A 224 1.09 9.53 12.93
C PHE A 224 1.33 9.44 11.41
N ILE A 225 2.32 8.67 10.98
CA ILE A 225 2.70 8.50 9.57
C ILE A 225 2.83 7.00 9.26
N PHE A 226 2.00 6.52 8.34
CA PHE A 226 1.85 5.11 8.04
C PHE A 226 1.61 4.84 6.54
N GLY A 227 1.91 3.63 6.11
CA GLY A 227 1.84 3.24 4.70
C GLY A 227 2.95 2.27 4.31
N ASP A 228 3.12 2.08 3.00
CA ASP A 228 4.21 1.30 2.42
C ASP A 228 5.49 2.16 2.35
N PHE A 229 6.28 2.10 3.43
CA PHE A 229 7.61 2.71 3.48
C PHE A 229 8.62 1.98 2.58
N ASN A 230 8.25 0.83 2.00
CA ASN A 230 9.14 -0.04 1.24
C ASN A 230 10.45 -0.39 1.97
N PHE A 231 10.50 -0.24 3.30
CA PHE A 231 11.70 -0.51 4.11
C PHE A 231 12.10 -1.97 3.98
N ARG A 232 13.35 -2.20 3.63
CA ARG A 232 13.93 -3.52 3.42
C ARG A 232 14.87 -3.91 4.55
N LEU A 233 15.05 -5.21 4.71
CA LEU A 233 16.20 -5.72 5.45
C LEU A 233 17.50 -5.27 4.77
N ASP A 234 18.56 -5.09 5.54
CA ASP A 234 19.92 -4.89 5.05
C ASP A 234 20.39 -6.17 4.33
N VAL A 235 20.04 -6.28 3.05
CA VAL A 235 20.26 -7.49 2.23
C VAL A 235 21.76 -7.80 2.13
N HIS A 236 22.63 -6.78 2.10
CA HIS A 236 24.07 -6.96 2.09
C HIS A 236 24.57 -7.73 3.33
N GLN A 237 24.22 -7.25 4.53
CA GLN A 237 24.63 -7.92 5.78
C GLN A 237 23.88 -9.25 6.00
N LEU A 238 22.61 -9.33 5.62
CA LEU A 238 21.83 -10.56 5.74
C LEU A 238 22.38 -11.67 4.86
N VAL A 239 22.69 -11.38 3.59
CA VAL A 239 23.32 -12.34 2.67
C VAL A 239 24.65 -12.80 3.25
N SER A 240 25.53 -11.86 3.65
CA SER A 240 26.83 -12.19 4.26
C SER A 240 26.72 -13.15 5.45
N SER A 241 25.68 -13.00 6.29
CA SER A 241 25.37 -13.92 7.37
C SER A 241 24.94 -15.31 6.86
N LEU A 242 23.91 -15.35 6.00
CA LEU A 242 23.32 -16.58 5.46
C LEU A 242 24.29 -17.41 4.61
N THR A 243 25.28 -16.77 3.98
CA THR A 243 26.20 -17.39 3.01
C THR A 243 27.63 -17.54 3.54
N SER A 244 27.86 -17.27 4.83
CA SER A 244 29.18 -17.25 5.51
C SER A 244 30.04 -18.54 5.41
N LYS A 245 29.46 -19.66 4.97
CA LYS A 245 30.17 -20.94 4.73
C LYS A 245 29.82 -21.55 3.37
N THR A 246 29.84 -20.73 2.31
CA THR A 246 29.43 -21.13 0.95
C THR A 246 30.37 -20.61 -0.13
N LYS A 247 30.43 -21.31 -1.26
CA LYS A 247 31.08 -20.82 -2.49
C LYS A 247 30.09 -20.00 -3.30
N THR A 248 30.58 -18.88 -3.84
CA THR A 248 29.79 -17.98 -4.68
C THR A 248 30.07 -18.26 -6.15
N HIS A 249 29.02 -18.47 -6.94
CA HIS A 249 29.06 -18.59 -8.39
C HIS A 249 28.22 -17.46 -9.00
N GLN A 250 28.74 -16.78 -10.02
CA GLN A 250 28.05 -15.68 -10.70
C GLN A 250 27.84 -16.01 -12.18
N THR A 251 26.62 -15.79 -12.67
CA THR A 251 26.29 -15.89 -14.09
C THR A 251 26.04 -14.49 -14.64
N LYS A 252 26.78 -14.12 -15.68
CA LYS A 252 26.58 -12.87 -16.41
C LYS A 252 25.49 -13.00 -17.47
N GLY A 253 24.77 -11.91 -17.74
CA GLY A 253 23.75 -11.81 -18.77
C GLY A 253 24.18 -10.96 -19.97
N LYS A 254 23.20 -10.36 -20.67
CA LYS A 254 23.47 -9.36 -21.73
C LYS A 254 24.32 -8.21 -21.16
N LYS A 255 25.22 -7.64 -21.98
CA LYS A 255 26.10 -6.50 -21.64
C LYS A 255 27.05 -6.76 -20.44
N ASP A 256 27.46 -8.01 -20.22
CA ASP A 256 28.43 -8.43 -19.18
C ASP A 256 27.99 -8.15 -17.71
N GLN A 257 26.74 -7.73 -17.49
CA GLN A 257 26.18 -7.48 -16.16
C GLN A 257 25.88 -8.80 -15.43
N ILE A 258 26.01 -8.81 -14.09
CA ILE A 258 25.64 -9.98 -13.26
C ILE A 258 24.12 -10.17 -13.33
N ALA A 259 23.68 -11.33 -13.86
CA ALA A 259 22.26 -11.67 -13.96
C ALA A 259 21.79 -12.57 -12.80
N LYS A 260 22.68 -13.43 -12.30
CA LYS A 260 22.41 -14.36 -11.19
C LYS A 260 23.64 -14.55 -10.31
N ILE A 261 23.42 -14.63 -9.00
CA ILE A 261 24.38 -15.04 -7.98
C ILE A 261 23.83 -16.28 -7.28
N VAL A 262 24.67 -17.31 -7.11
CA VAL A 262 24.32 -18.58 -6.47
C VAL A 262 25.34 -18.88 -5.39
N TYR A 263 24.87 -19.22 -4.20
CA TYR A 263 25.68 -19.59 -3.04
C TYR A 263 25.43 -21.05 -2.70
N SER A 264 26.48 -21.87 -2.65
CA SER A 264 26.38 -23.32 -2.39
C SER A 264 27.30 -23.80 -1.26
N GLU A 265 26.84 -24.77 -0.46
CA GLU A 265 27.59 -25.33 0.68
C GLU A 265 28.89 -26.00 0.22
N GLU A 266 29.97 -25.81 1.01
CA GLU A 266 31.26 -26.45 0.71
C GLU A 266 31.21 -27.96 0.98
N GLY A 267 31.46 -28.75 -0.06
CA GLY A 267 31.56 -30.22 0.01
C GLY A 267 30.44 -30.93 -0.76
N ASN A 268 29.18 -30.65 -0.43
CA ASN A 268 28.02 -31.30 -1.09
C ASN A 268 27.48 -30.52 -2.32
N GLY A 269 27.88 -29.26 -2.52
CA GLY A 269 27.43 -28.42 -3.63
C GLY A 269 25.98 -27.91 -3.56
N LYS A 270 25.25 -28.20 -2.47
CA LYS A 270 23.84 -27.83 -2.29
C LYS A 270 23.68 -26.31 -2.29
N THR A 271 22.76 -25.81 -3.10
CA THR A 271 22.41 -24.39 -3.13
C THR A 271 21.75 -23.95 -1.82
N VAL A 272 22.29 -22.89 -1.22
CA VAL A 272 21.77 -22.22 -0.03
C VAL A 272 20.94 -20.99 -0.40
N LEU A 273 21.40 -20.21 -1.38
CA LEU A 273 20.77 -18.94 -1.75
C LEU A 273 20.99 -18.63 -3.24
N SER A 274 19.92 -18.23 -3.93
CA SER A 274 19.96 -17.71 -5.30
C SER A 274 19.43 -16.28 -5.32
N ILE A 275 20.13 -15.36 -6.00
CA ILE A 275 19.75 -13.95 -6.13
C ILE A 275 19.82 -13.54 -7.59
N GLU A 276 18.76 -12.90 -8.08
CA GLU A 276 18.57 -12.36 -9.42
C GLU A 276 17.92 -10.97 -9.29
N THR A 277 17.95 -10.15 -10.35
CA THR A 277 17.32 -8.81 -10.36
C THR A 277 15.92 -8.82 -9.73
N LYS A 278 15.05 -9.74 -10.15
CA LYS A 278 13.69 -9.90 -9.62
C LYS A 278 13.48 -11.23 -8.86
N GLY A 279 14.57 -11.84 -8.35
CA GLY A 279 14.53 -13.12 -7.62
C GLY A 279 15.39 -13.14 -6.36
N PHE A 280 14.89 -13.73 -5.28
CA PHE A 280 15.59 -13.96 -4.03
C PHE A 280 15.07 -15.26 -3.41
N ASP A 281 15.88 -16.31 -3.41
CA ASP A 281 15.45 -17.66 -3.00
C ASP A 281 16.45 -18.34 -2.06
N HIS A 282 16.09 -18.46 -0.79
CA HIS A 282 16.84 -19.20 0.23
C HIS A 282 16.49 -20.71 0.27
N HIS A 283 15.91 -21.23 -0.81
CA HIS A 283 15.57 -22.66 -1.03
C HIS A 283 14.79 -23.24 0.15
N ASP A 284 15.11 -24.46 0.61
CA ASP A 284 14.43 -25.17 1.69
C ASP A 284 14.26 -24.34 2.98
N LYS A 285 15.17 -23.40 3.23
CA LYS A 285 15.21 -22.57 4.44
C LYS A 285 14.38 -21.29 4.33
N HIS A 286 13.81 -20.97 3.16
CA HIS A 286 13.12 -19.70 2.91
C HIS A 286 11.95 -19.49 3.90
N ALA A 287 10.98 -20.40 3.96
CA ALA A 287 9.84 -20.27 4.88
C ALA A 287 10.25 -20.35 6.37
N GLU A 288 11.31 -21.11 6.68
CA GLU A 288 11.82 -21.24 8.05
C GLU A 288 12.45 -19.92 8.55
N VAL A 289 13.31 -19.30 7.74
CA VAL A 289 14.03 -18.08 8.11
C VAL A 289 13.09 -16.87 8.13
N PHE A 290 12.29 -16.69 7.08
CA PHE A 290 11.51 -15.46 6.91
C PHE A 290 10.18 -15.44 7.67
N SER A 291 9.51 -16.59 7.84
CA SER A 291 8.30 -16.68 8.68
C SER A 291 8.64 -17.15 10.10
N LYS A 292 9.02 -18.42 10.28
CA LYS A 292 9.13 -19.05 11.61
C LYS A 292 10.22 -18.44 12.51
N LYS A 293 11.29 -17.89 11.92
CA LYS A 293 12.43 -17.28 12.62
C LYS A 293 12.51 -15.75 12.42
N ALA A 294 11.42 -15.08 12.05
CA ALA A 294 11.40 -13.62 11.79
C ALA A 294 12.10 -12.74 12.85
N LYS A 295 12.08 -13.12 14.14
CA LYS A 295 12.82 -12.41 15.20
C LYS A 295 14.35 -12.32 14.95
N TYR A 296 14.95 -13.30 14.27
CA TYR A 296 16.34 -13.28 13.82
C TYR A 296 16.64 -12.15 12.82
N LEU A 297 15.62 -11.64 12.12
CA LEU A 297 15.77 -10.62 11.08
C LEU A 297 15.76 -9.18 11.62
N ARG A 298 15.33 -8.96 12.87
CA ARG A 298 15.26 -7.63 13.49
C ARG A 298 16.59 -6.83 13.46
N PRO A 299 17.80 -7.42 13.62
CA PRO A 299 19.07 -6.70 13.49
C PRO A 299 19.35 -6.15 12.08
N TYR A 300 18.65 -6.64 11.05
CA TYR A 300 18.79 -6.21 9.66
C TYR A 300 17.70 -5.20 9.25
N ASP A 301 16.64 -4.98 10.05
CA ASP A 301 15.64 -3.91 9.86
C ASP A 301 16.23 -2.56 10.30
N LYS A 302 17.17 -2.04 9.49
CA LYS A 302 18.01 -0.89 9.88
C LYS A 302 17.50 0.48 9.43
N GLU A 303 16.59 0.55 8.45
CA GLU A 303 16.19 1.82 7.84
C GLU A 303 15.60 2.79 8.88
N ILE A 304 14.75 2.28 9.79
CA ILE A 304 14.12 3.03 10.88
C ILE A 304 15.12 3.74 11.81
N TYR A 305 16.38 3.26 11.92
CA TYR A 305 17.39 3.87 12.78
C TYR A 305 17.84 5.25 12.29
N SER A 306 17.59 5.60 11.03
CA SER A 306 17.87 6.95 10.50
C SER A 306 16.90 8.04 10.97
N TYR A 307 15.86 7.69 11.76
CA TYR A 307 14.81 8.63 12.18
C TYR A 307 14.46 8.51 13.68
N LYS A 308 15.25 7.79 14.49
CA LYS A 308 14.96 7.52 15.92
C LYS A 308 14.86 8.78 16.81
N ASP A 309 15.33 9.91 16.32
CA ASP A 309 15.23 11.25 16.90
C ASP A 309 13.89 11.96 16.59
N LYS A 310 13.28 11.65 15.43
CA LYS A 310 12.06 12.30 14.91
C LYS A 310 10.81 11.41 14.97
N LEU A 311 10.98 10.09 14.87
CA LEU A 311 9.92 9.09 14.78
C LEU A 311 10.15 7.92 15.77
N TYR A 312 9.03 7.41 16.28
CA TYR A 312 8.92 6.24 17.15
C TYR A 312 8.04 5.17 16.48
N GLU A 313 8.31 3.91 16.79
CA GLU A 313 7.54 2.74 16.38
C GLU A 313 7.33 1.83 17.60
N PHE A 314 6.18 1.14 17.70
CA PHE A 314 5.98 0.09 18.69
C PHE A 314 6.70 -1.21 18.29
N ASP A 315 7.03 -2.07 19.25
CA ASP A 315 7.80 -3.28 18.98
C ASP A 315 7.08 -4.25 18.04
N ILE A 316 7.68 -4.50 16.87
CA ILE A 316 7.17 -5.44 15.87
C ILE A 316 7.27 -6.88 16.40
N SER A 317 6.10 -7.51 16.57
CA SER A 317 5.98 -8.92 16.99
C SER A 317 5.63 -9.88 15.84
N PHE A 318 5.28 -9.33 14.67
CA PHE A 318 4.82 -10.04 13.47
C PHE A 318 5.96 -10.31 12.46
N ALA A 319 5.73 -11.28 11.56
CA ALA A 319 6.63 -11.61 10.45
C ALA A 319 6.63 -10.49 9.37
N PRO A 320 7.62 -10.43 8.46
CA PRO A 320 7.65 -9.50 7.33
C PRO A 320 6.31 -9.37 6.59
N SER A 321 5.92 -8.15 6.20
CA SER A 321 4.61 -7.87 5.57
C SER A 321 4.55 -8.20 4.08
N TYR A 322 5.70 -8.39 3.43
CA TYR A 322 5.87 -8.55 1.99
C TYR A 322 7.13 -9.40 1.67
N PRO A 323 7.19 -10.13 0.53
CA PRO A 323 6.14 -10.39 -0.44
C PRO A 323 5.43 -11.73 -0.18
N PHE A 324 4.16 -11.75 0.23
CA PHE A 324 3.40 -12.99 0.39
C PHE A 324 2.97 -13.61 -0.96
N SER A 325 2.58 -14.89 -0.93
CA SER A 325 1.94 -15.55 -2.07
C SER A 325 0.63 -14.87 -2.45
N GLU A 326 0.39 -14.73 -3.76
CA GLU A 326 -0.87 -14.21 -4.34
C GLU A 326 -1.83 -15.34 -4.73
N ASP A 327 -1.50 -16.60 -4.41
CA ASP A 327 -2.42 -17.73 -4.52
C ASP A 327 -3.45 -17.64 -3.39
N ILE A 328 -4.75 -17.58 -3.73
CA ILE A 328 -5.84 -17.48 -2.75
C ILE A 328 -5.94 -18.68 -1.79
N THR A 329 -5.24 -19.79 -2.09
CA THR A 329 -5.15 -20.99 -1.25
C THR A 329 -3.92 -21.05 -0.35
N ASP A 330 -2.93 -20.16 -0.53
CA ASP A 330 -1.72 -20.08 0.27
C ASP A 330 -1.57 -18.70 0.92
N GLY A 331 -2.04 -18.59 2.16
CA GLY A 331 -1.85 -17.39 2.97
C GLY A 331 -0.56 -17.36 3.81
N LEU A 332 0.39 -18.28 3.62
CA LEU A 332 1.52 -18.48 4.53
C LEU A 332 2.91 -18.35 3.89
N SER A 333 3.06 -18.68 2.60
CA SER A 333 4.36 -18.60 1.91
C SER A 333 4.74 -17.18 1.50
N TYR A 334 6.04 -16.92 1.44
CA TYR A 334 6.60 -15.75 0.74
C TYR A 334 6.92 -16.10 -0.73
N MET A 335 6.64 -15.16 -1.64
CA MET A 335 7.14 -15.21 -3.01
C MET A 335 8.66 -15.03 -3.05
N LYS A 336 9.30 -15.72 -3.97
CA LYS A 336 10.76 -15.70 -4.15
C LYS A 336 11.27 -14.52 -4.99
N THR A 337 10.57 -13.38 -4.97
CA THR A 337 10.81 -12.24 -5.90
C THR A 337 11.58 -11.07 -5.28
N ARG A 338 11.54 -10.91 -3.95
CA ARG A 338 12.36 -10.00 -3.14
C ARG A 338 12.70 -10.66 -1.81
N CYS A 339 13.71 -10.15 -1.12
CA CYS A 339 13.99 -10.54 0.26
C CYS A 339 12.83 -10.10 1.19
N PRO A 340 12.14 -11.02 1.90
CA PRO A 340 10.98 -10.66 2.72
C PRO A 340 11.31 -9.61 3.78
N SER A 341 10.53 -8.54 3.82
CA SER A 341 10.79 -7.32 4.61
C SER A 341 9.53 -6.73 5.25
N TRP A 342 9.72 -5.92 6.29
CA TRP A 342 8.64 -5.10 6.89
C TRP A 342 8.52 -3.78 6.13
N CYS A 343 7.83 -3.83 4.99
CA CYS A 343 7.60 -2.67 4.11
C CYS A 343 6.52 -1.73 4.68
N ASP A 344 5.43 -2.30 5.16
CA ASP A 344 4.26 -1.61 5.72
C ASP A 344 4.50 -1.30 7.19
N ARG A 345 4.41 -0.02 7.58
CA ARG A 345 4.76 0.44 8.95
C ARG A 345 3.80 1.48 9.49
N ILE A 346 3.70 1.57 10.81
CA ILE A 346 2.96 2.62 11.52
C ILE A 346 3.89 3.34 12.50
N LEU A 347 4.43 4.46 12.03
CA LEU A 347 5.36 5.31 12.78
C LEU A 347 4.63 6.53 13.35
N MET A 348 5.21 7.16 14.37
CA MET A 348 4.63 8.36 14.96
C MET A 348 5.68 9.29 15.55
N SER A 349 5.42 10.59 15.51
CA SER A 349 6.20 11.61 16.21
C SER A 349 6.24 11.39 17.73
N SER A 350 7.26 11.93 18.41
CA SER A 350 7.36 11.89 19.88
C SER A 350 6.17 12.55 20.58
N SER A 351 5.56 13.59 19.98
CA SER A 351 4.34 14.22 20.46
C SER A 351 3.10 13.31 20.32
N ALA A 352 3.00 12.54 19.22
CA ALA A 352 1.99 11.50 19.06
C ALA A 352 2.14 10.36 20.08
N LYS A 353 3.37 9.90 20.35
CA LYS A 353 3.61 8.92 21.41
C LYS A 353 3.07 9.38 22.78
N ASN A 354 3.18 10.67 23.10
CA ASN A 354 2.75 11.22 24.39
C ASN A 354 1.22 11.25 24.57
N ILE A 355 0.44 11.41 23.50
CA ILE A 355 -1.04 11.38 23.56
C ILE A 355 -1.61 9.95 23.56
N VAL A 356 -0.82 8.92 23.24
CA VAL A 356 -1.22 7.52 23.35
C VAL A 356 -1.24 7.09 24.83
N VAL A 357 -2.23 6.27 25.20
CA VAL A 357 -2.27 5.56 26.49
C VAL A 357 -1.46 4.28 26.35
N ASN A 358 -0.49 4.07 27.25
CA ASN A 358 0.34 2.86 27.29
C ASN A 358 0.39 2.34 28.73
N GLU A 359 -0.75 1.82 29.16
CA GLU A 359 -1.03 1.21 30.47
C GLU A 359 -1.47 -0.24 30.21
N ASP A 360 -1.23 -1.20 31.12
CA ASP A 360 -1.43 -2.63 30.86
C ASP A 360 -2.81 -3.00 30.27
N LYS A 361 -3.87 -2.33 30.75
CA LYS A 361 -5.25 -2.51 30.29
C LYS A 361 -5.52 -1.95 28.88
N TYR A 362 -4.75 -0.95 28.46
CA TYR A 362 -4.96 -0.16 27.24
C TYR A 362 -3.82 -0.28 26.22
N GLN A 363 -2.85 -1.16 26.50
CA GLN A 363 -1.63 -1.39 25.74
C GLN A 363 -1.89 -1.52 24.22
N PRO A 364 -1.20 -0.72 23.38
CA PRO A 364 -1.33 -0.81 21.92
C PRO A 364 -1.05 -2.21 21.37
N ARG A 365 -1.79 -2.58 20.31
CA ARG A 365 -1.63 -3.84 19.58
C ARG A 365 -1.16 -3.54 18.16
N TYR A 366 0.04 -3.99 17.82
CA TYR A 366 0.71 -3.75 16.53
C TYR A 366 0.99 -5.09 15.85
N ASP A 367 0.27 -5.38 14.76
CA ASP A 367 0.20 -6.71 14.15
C ASP A 367 -0.29 -6.65 12.69
N ILE A 368 -0.41 -7.81 12.02
CA ILE A 368 -0.97 -7.95 10.67
C ILE A 368 -2.38 -8.54 10.66
N ILE A 369 -3.19 -8.12 9.68
CA ILE A 369 -4.51 -8.68 9.35
C ILE A 369 -4.33 -9.95 8.49
N GLY A 370 -5.22 -10.94 8.66
CA GLY A 370 -5.28 -12.12 7.79
C GLY A 370 -4.00 -12.98 7.83
N LYS A 371 -3.46 -13.25 9.03
CA LYS A 371 -2.18 -13.96 9.23
C LYS A 371 -2.01 -15.20 8.36
N GLU A 372 -3.03 -16.04 8.30
CA GLU A 372 -3.02 -17.33 7.58
C GLU A 372 -3.79 -17.28 6.24
N ILE A 373 -4.26 -16.09 5.84
CA ILE A 373 -5.13 -15.85 4.67
C ILE A 373 -4.35 -15.10 3.58
N CYS A 374 -4.62 -15.40 2.31
CA CYS A 374 -4.07 -14.63 1.20
C CYS A 374 -4.74 -13.24 1.14
N MET A 375 -3.94 -12.18 1.29
CA MET A 375 -4.39 -10.77 1.31
C MET A 375 -3.85 -9.96 0.12
N GLY A 376 -3.08 -10.60 -0.77
CA GLY A 376 -2.19 -9.96 -1.73
C GLY A 376 -0.71 -10.19 -1.40
N ASP A 377 0.20 -9.61 -2.20
CA ASP A 377 1.64 -9.70 -1.93
C ASP A 377 2.08 -8.86 -0.71
N HIS A 378 1.24 -7.92 -0.26
CA HIS A 378 1.31 -7.31 1.07
C HIS A 378 0.18 -7.82 1.98
N LYS A 379 0.46 -8.01 3.28
CA LYS A 379 -0.58 -8.14 4.32
C LYS A 379 -0.79 -6.81 5.04
N PRO A 380 -2.04 -6.34 5.25
CA PRO A 380 -2.29 -5.10 5.96
C PRO A 380 -1.72 -5.11 7.38
N VAL A 381 -1.00 -4.05 7.75
CA VAL A 381 -0.44 -3.84 9.09
C VAL A 381 -1.34 -2.88 9.85
N TYR A 382 -1.71 -3.22 11.10
CA TYR A 382 -2.59 -2.40 11.93
C TYR A 382 -1.97 -2.07 13.29
N LEU A 383 -2.33 -0.89 13.80
CA LEU A 383 -2.05 -0.42 15.16
C LEU A 383 -3.37 -0.02 15.81
N TYR A 384 -3.84 -0.86 16.73
CA TYR A 384 -4.94 -0.52 17.63
C TYR A 384 -4.39 0.14 18.89
N LEU A 385 -4.93 1.31 19.25
CA LEU A 385 -4.49 2.06 20.43
C LEU A 385 -5.60 2.93 21.03
N HIS A 386 -5.28 3.58 22.14
CA HIS A 386 -6.15 4.55 22.82
C HIS A 386 -5.48 5.93 22.82
N ILE A 387 -6.16 6.96 22.33
CA ILE A 387 -5.68 8.36 22.37
C ILE A 387 -6.36 9.13 23.50
N LYS A 388 -5.60 9.89 24.28
CA LYS A 388 -6.09 10.74 25.38
C LYS A 388 -6.90 11.93 24.85
N ARG A 389 -8.05 12.21 25.48
CA ARG A 389 -8.76 13.48 25.31
C ARG A 389 -7.88 14.63 25.82
N SER A 390 -7.81 15.74 25.07
CA SER A 390 -7.19 16.97 25.59
C SER A 390 -8.08 17.62 26.65
N GLN A 391 -7.47 18.17 27.70
CA GLN A 391 -8.18 18.88 28.78
C GLN A 391 -8.40 20.38 28.50
N GLY A 392 -8.02 20.86 27.31
CA GLY A 392 -8.32 22.24 26.90
C GLY A 392 -9.82 22.50 26.76
N ASN A 393 -10.23 23.76 26.98
CA ASN A 393 -11.56 24.25 26.59
C ASN A 393 -11.77 23.91 25.11
N GLY A 394 -12.89 23.26 24.78
CA GLY A 394 -13.17 22.85 23.41
C GLY A 394 -13.37 24.03 22.47
N LEU A 395 -13.18 23.79 21.17
CA LEU A 395 -13.67 24.70 20.15
C LEU A 395 -15.20 24.84 20.31
N PRO A 396 -15.77 26.04 20.11
CA PRO A 396 -17.21 26.25 20.26
C PRO A 396 -17.96 25.44 19.20
N VAL A 397 -18.70 24.42 19.65
CA VAL A 397 -19.59 23.61 18.82
C VAL A 397 -20.76 24.49 18.39
N SER A 398 -21.11 24.49 17.11
CA SER A 398 -22.35 25.11 16.64
C SER A 398 -23.54 24.21 16.98
N ASP A 399 -24.59 24.75 17.61
CA ASP A 399 -25.79 24.06 18.11
C ASP A 399 -26.70 23.40 17.05
N VAL A 400 -26.18 23.11 15.86
CA VAL A 400 -26.88 22.44 14.75
C VAL A 400 -26.28 21.05 14.54
N THR A 401 -26.52 20.14 15.49
CA THR A 401 -26.29 18.70 15.29
C THR A 401 -27.44 18.10 14.49
N PRO A 402 -27.23 17.65 13.23
CA PRO A 402 -28.27 16.92 12.50
C PRO A 402 -28.55 15.60 13.21
N THR A 403 -29.80 15.12 13.16
CA THR A 403 -30.13 13.86 13.84
C THR A 403 -29.36 12.69 13.21
N HIS A 404 -28.94 11.72 14.02
CA HIS A 404 -28.16 10.56 13.56
C HIS A 404 -28.76 9.85 12.32
N ARG A 405 -30.09 9.76 12.26
CA ARG A 405 -30.85 9.17 11.15
C ARG A 405 -30.77 9.96 9.83
N GLN A 406 -30.40 11.24 9.87
CA GLN A 406 -30.12 12.07 8.68
C GLN A 406 -28.68 11.88 8.20
N LEU A 407 -27.70 11.84 9.10
CA LEU A 407 -26.26 11.75 8.77
C LEU A 407 -25.89 10.47 8.00
N ILE A 408 -26.37 9.31 8.44
CA ILE A 408 -26.14 8.02 7.73
C ILE A 408 -26.65 8.06 6.28
N LYS A 409 -27.74 8.79 6.00
CA LYS A 409 -28.37 8.86 4.68
C LYS A 409 -27.75 9.88 3.74
N SER A 410 -26.99 10.86 4.23
CA SER A 410 -26.21 11.77 3.40
C SER A 410 -24.92 11.09 2.92
N LEU A 411 -24.86 10.79 1.62
CA LEU A 411 -23.62 10.49 0.90
C LEU A 411 -23.32 11.64 -0.08
N SER A 412 -22.13 12.24 0.03
CA SER A 412 -21.53 13.15 -0.94
C SER A 412 -20.56 12.37 -1.83
N ILE A 413 -20.54 12.65 -3.13
CA ILE A 413 -19.47 12.21 -4.04
C ILE A 413 -18.98 13.44 -4.81
N ASN A 414 -17.72 13.83 -4.62
CA ASN A 414 -17.13 15.06 -5.15
C ASN A 414 -18.00 16.33 -4.90
N GLY A 415 -18.69 16.38 -3.76
CA GLY A 415 -19.58 17.49 -3.38
C GLY A 415 -21.03 17.36 -3.88
N GLU A 416 -21.35 16.44 -4.79
CA GLU A 416 -22.73 16.14 -5.16
C GLU A 416 -23.39 15.21 -4.12
N VAL A 417 -24.53 15.63 -3.56
CA VAL A 417 -25.33 14.79 -2.65
C VAL A 417 -26.08 13.71 -3.45
N VAL A 418 -25.82 12.45 -3.13
CA VAL A 418 -26.41 11.28 -3.80
C VAL A 418 -27.46 10.65 -2.89
N GLN A 419 -28.65 10.40 -3.44
CA GLN A 419 -29.70 9.67 -2.71
C GLN A 419 -29.38 8.16 -2.71
N VAL A 420 -29.11 7.63 -1.51
CA VAL A 420 -28.76 6.22 -1.30
C VAL A 420 -30.03 5.39 -1.04
N ASP A 421 -30.82 5.14 -2.09
CA ASP A 421 -31.86 4.12 -2.06
C ASP A 421 -31.23 2.72 -2.11
N HIS A 422 -30.34 2.51 -3.08
CA HIS A 422 -29.50 1.31 -3.22
C HIS A 422 -28.07 1.73 -3.56
N LEU A 423 -27.09 1.30 -2.75
CA LEU A 423 -25.67 1.60 -2.98
C LEU A 423 -25.16 0.97 -4.30
N GLU A 424 -25.79 -0.12 -4.72
CA GLU A 424 -25.51 -0.85 -5.96
C GLU A 424 -25.68 0.00 -7.23
N ASP A 425 -26.67 0.90 -7.26
CA ASP A 425 -27.01 1.71 -8.44
C ASP A 425 -26.03 2.88 -8.68
N ILE A 426 -25.32 3.30 -7.63
CA ILE A 426 -24.34 4.40 -7.65
C ILE A 426 -23.08 3.98 -8.42
N ASN A 427 -22.33 4.92 -8.96
CA ASN A 427 -20.96 4.70 -9.42
C ASN A 427 -20.13 5.93 -9.03
N ILE A 428 -19.07 5.76 -8.25
CA ILE A 428 -18.25 6.91 -7.81
C ILE A 428 -17.64 7.64 -9.02
N HIS A 429 -17.29 6.89 -10.08
CA HIS A 429 -16.68 7.43 -11.28
C HIS A 429 -17.64 8.24 -12.16
N ASP A 430 -18.96 8.12 -12.00
CA ASP A 430 -19.96 8.98 -12.68
C ASP A 430 -19.87 10.47 -12.22
N PHE A 431 -19.15 10.72 -11.11
CA PHE A 431 -18.92 12.03 -10.49
C PHE A 431 -17.43 12.44 -10.50
N ALA A 432 -16.54 11.56 -10.98
CA ALA A 432 -15.09 11.80 -11.00
C ALA A 432 -14.69 12.72 -12.17
N THR A 433 -13.65 13.52 -11.94
CA THR A 433 -12.99 14.31 -12.99
C THR A 433 -11.56 13.84 -13.19
N PHE A 434 -11.05 13.98 -14.41
CA PHE A 434 -9.71 13.53 -14.81
C PHE A 434 -9.10 14.63 -15.69
N GLU A 435 -7.84 14.99 -15.45
CA GLU A 435 -7.18 16.12 -16.12
C GLU A 435 -7.14 15.95 -17.65
N LYS A 436 -7.03 14.71 -18.13
CA LYS A 436 -6.99 14.36 -19.54
C LYS A 436 -7.93 13.18 -19.82
N GLU A 437 -9.24 13.38 -19.64
CA GLU A 437 -10.33 12.40 -19.93
C GLU A 437 -10.18 11.64 -21.27
N GLN A 438 -9.50 12.21 -22.26
CA GLN A 438 -9.24 11.59 -23.57
C GLN A 438 -8.13 10.53 -23.56
N HIS A 439 -7.33 10.42 -22.50
CA HIS A 439 -6.30 9.38 -22.31
C HIS A 439 -6.75 8.22 -21.42
N LEU A 440 -7.96 8.27 -20.85
CA LEU A 440 -8.54 7.13 -20.13
C LEU A 440 -8.77 5.95 -21.08
N LEU A 441 -8.49 4.73 -20.63
CA LEU A 441 -8.75 3.53 -21.43
C LEU A 441 -10.23 3.45 -21.85
N PRO A 442 -10.54 3.01 -23.09
CA PRO A 442 -11.91 2.97 -23.60
C PRO A 442 -12.88 2.21 -22.70
N GLU A 443 -12.44 1.10 -22.11
CA GLU A 443 -13.22 0.26 -21.21
C GLU A 443 -13.62 1.02 -19.93
N PHE A 444 -12.64 1.68 -19.29
CA PHE A 444 -12.90 2.49 -18.10
C PHE A 444 -13.77 3.70 -18.44
N LYS A 445 -13.50 4.38 -19.56
CA LYS A 445 -14.30 5.51 -20.05
C LYS A 445 -15.75 5.12 -20.36
N ASN A 446 -15.99 3.93 -20.89
CA ASN A 446 -17.34 3.38 -21.13
C ASN A 446 -18.06 2.96 -19.84
N SER A 447 -17.32 2.74 -18.74
CA SER A 447 -17.93 2.51 -17.41
C SER A 447 -18.46 3.80 -16.78
N ILE A 448 -17.89 4.96 -17.13
CA ILE A 448 -18.26 6.28 -16.62
C ILE A 448 -19.52 6.79 -17.36
N ARG A 449 -20.64 6.85 -16.64
CA ARG A 449 -21.91 7.36 -17.18
C ARG A 449 -21.96 8.88 -17.06
N GLN A 450 -21.10 9.57 -17.81
CA GLN A 450 -21.01 11.04 -17.79
C GLN A 450 -22.42 11.67 -17.88
N LYS A 451 -22.78 12.53 -16.91
CA LYS A 451 -24.08 13.26 -16.88
C LYS A 451 -24.23 14.33 -17.98
N ARG A 452 -23.51 14.22 -19.10
CA ARG A 452 -23.62 15.13 -20.24
C ARG A 452 -24.86 14.75 -21.06
N TYR A 453 -25.96 15.47 -20.80
CA TYR A 453 -27.21 15.48 -21.56
C TYR A 453 -27.99 14.14 -21.65
N SER A 454 -28.74 13.83 -20.60
CA SER A 454 -30.04 13.14 -20.77
C SER A 454 -31.07 13.70 -19.78
N ALA A 455 -32.19 14.20 -20.30
CA ALA A 455 -33.22 14.82 -19.48
C ALA A 455 -34.00 13.77 -18.66
N PRO A 456 -34.55 14.12 -17.48
CA PRO A 456 -35.21 13.15 -16.59
C PRO A 456 -36.35 12.34 -17.24
N GLU A 457 -37.02 12.90 -18.26
CA GLU A 457 -38.22 12.33 -18.88
C GLU A 457 -38.02 11.05 -19.69
N GLN A 458 -36.80 10.75 -20.16
CA GLN A 458 -36.56 9.50 -20.92
C GLN A 458 -36.30 8.32 -19.99
N ARG A 459 -35.62 8.53 -18.85
CA ARG A 459 -35.32 7.49 -17.84
C ARG A 459 -36.58 6.81 -17.28
N SER A 460 -37.69 7.54 -17.17
CA SER A 460 -38.96 6.98 -16.68
C SER A 460 -39.70 6.16 -17.74
N LYS A 461 -39.78 6.66 -18.99
CA LYS A 461 -40.62 6.07 -20.06
C LYS A 461 -40.11 4.69 -20.50
N ASP A 462 -38.79 4.49 -20.62
CA ASP A 462 -38.25 3.22 -21.12
C ASP A 462 -38.14 2.14 -20.02
N LYS A 463 -37.82 2.52 -18.77
CA LYS A 463 -37.97 1.60 -17.62
C LYS A 463 -39.44 1.17 -17.44
N LEU A 464 -40.39 2.11 -17.52
CA LEU A 464 -41.81 1.81 -17.33
C LEU A 464 -42.36 0.84 -18.38
N LYS A 465 -41.98 0.98 -19.66
CA LYS A 465 -42.35 0.02 -20.72
C LYS A 465 -41.85 -1.40 -20.42
N LEU A 466 -40.60 -1.54 -19.97
CA LEU A 466 -40.03 -2.86 -19.68
C LEU A 466 -40.70 -3.51 -18.47
N PHE A 467 -41.00 -2.75 -17.42
CA PHE A 467 -41.72 -3.28 -16.24
C PHE A 467 -43.21 -3.51 -16.49
N GLN A 468 -43.87 -2.77 -17.39
CA GLN A 468 -45.27 -3.02 -17.77
C GLN A 468 -45.47 -4.32 -18.57
N GLN A 469 -44.44 -4.85 -19.23
CA GLN A 469 -44.50 -6.16 -19.88
C GLN A 469 -44.31 -7.37 -18.95
N MET A 470 -43.89 -7.16 -17.69
CA MET A 470 -43.76 -8.23 -16.70
C MET A 470 -44.44 -7.84 -15.38
N GLY A 471 -45.75 -8.08 -15.31
CA GLY A 471 -46.63 -7.73 -14.17
C GLY A 471 -46.41 -8.50 -12.86
N ARG A 472 -45.19 -8.93 -12.56
CA ARG A 472 -44.80 -9.63 -11.33
C ARG A 472 -43.32 -9.38 -11.02
N LYS A 473 -42.97 -9.14 -9.75
CA LYS A 473 -41.56 -9.07 -9.33
C LYS A 473 -40.85 -10.41 -9.58
N PRO A 474 -39.66 -10.43 -10.21
CA PRO A 474 -38.93 -11.67 -10.46
C PRO A 474 -38.44 -12.30 -9.14
N SER A 475 -38.37 -13.62 -9.13
CA SER A 475 -37.82 -14.40 -8.02
C SER A 475 -36.30 -14.42 -8.04
N PHE A 476 -35.70 -14.77 -6.89
CA PHE A 476 -34.26 -15.00 -6.74
C PHE A 476 -33.71 -16.00 -7.79
N GLN A 477 -34.49 -17.03 -8.15
CA GLN A 477 -34.11 -18.03 -9.15
C GLN A 477 -34.09 -17.48 -10.58
N GLU A 478 -34.91 -16.47 -10.89
CA GLU A 478 -34.91 -15.80 -12.20
C GLU A 478 -33.75 -14.80 -12.30
N ILE A 479 -33.46 -14.08 -11.22
CA ILE A 479 -32.29 -13.21 -11.11
C ILE A 479 -31.00 -14.04 -11.27
N ALA A 480 -30.90 -15.19 -10.60
CA ALA A 480 -29.76 -16.10 -10.73
C ALA A 480 -29.55 -16.60 -12.18
N LYS A 481 -30.64 -16.88 -12.92
CA LYS A 481 -30.56 -17.24 -14.35
C LYS A 481 -30.08 -16.08 -15.23
N THR A 482 -30.40 -14.83 -14.88
CA THR A 482 -29.85 -13.65 -15.57
C THR A 482 -28.35 -13.51 -15.32
N VAL A 483 -27.88 -13.75 -14.09
CA VAL A 483 -26.43 -13.77 -13.77
C VAL A 483 -25.71 -14.87 -14.56
N GLN A 484 -26.26 -16.09 -14.62
CA GLN A 484 -25.74 -17.18 -15.45
C GLN A 484 -25.78 -16.91 -16.98
N ALA A 485 -26.57 -15.93 -17.43
CA ALA A 485 -26.53 -15.47 -18.83
C ALA A 485 -25.37 -14.50 -19.08
N VAL A 486 -25.04 -13.63 -18.11
CA VAL A 486 -23.85 -12.75 -18.16
C VAL A 486 -22.57 -13.58 -18.08
N GLU A 487 -22.54 -14.62 -17.24
CA GLU A 487 -21.44 -15.59 -17.15
C GLU A 487 -21.06 -16.20 -18.51
N LYS A 488 -22.04 -16.50 -19.37
CA LYS A 488 -21.81 -17.00 -20.73
C LYS A 488 -21.23 -15.97 -21.71
N VAL A 489 -21.34 -14.68 -21.41
CA VAL A 489 -20.64 -13.61 -22.14
C VAL A 489 -19.18 -13.54 -21.70
N LEU A 490 -18.92 -13.63 -20.39
CA LEU A 490 -17.58 -13.61 -19.81
C LEU A 490 -16.72 -14.82 -20.25
N ILE A 491 -17.32 -15.98 -20.50
CA ILE A 491 -16.63 -17.17 -21.05
C ILE A 491 -15.98 -16.91 -22.43
N ARG A 492 -16.38 -15.87 -23.17
CA ARG A 492 -15.75 -15.47 -24.44
C ARG A 492 -14.54 -14.52 -24.29
N TRP A 493 -14.15 -14.16 -23.06
CA TRP A 493 -12.98 -13.33 -22.84
C TRP A 493 -11.69 -14.06 -23.27
N PRO A 494 -10.79 -13.43 -24.06
CA PRO A 494 -9.55 -14.07 -24.48
C PRO A 494 -8.62 -14.27 -23.27
N ARG A 495 -8.45 -15.52 -22.83
CA ARG A 495 -7.51 -15.91 -21.78
C ARG A 495 -6.06 -15.65 -22.23
N ARG A 496 -5.53 -14.45 -21.95
CA ARG A 496 -4.08 -14.20 -21.96
C ARG A 496 -3.40 -15.13 -20.93
N SER A 497 -2.17 -15.53 -21.23
CA SER A 497 -1.44 -16.52 -20.42
C SER A 497 -1.21 -16.02 -18.99
N ARG A 498 -1.51 -16.88 -17.99
CA ARG A 498 -1.27 -16.61 -16.56
C ARG A 498 0.21 -16.69 -16.16
N ASN A 499 1.13 -17.01 -17.07
CA ASN A 499 2.56 -17.22 -16.77
C ASN A 499 3.36 -15.89 -16.66
N ARG A 500 2.79 -14.84 -16.07
CA ARG A 500 3.47 -13.57 -15.77
C ARG A 500 3.08 -13.08 -14.38
N HIS A 501 3.79 -13.57 -13.36
CA HIS A 501 3.70 -13.02 -12.01
C HIS A 501 4.39 -11.66 -11.98
N HIS A 502 3.61 -10.58 -12.00
CA HIS A 502 4.10 -9.22 -11.78
C HIS A 502 3.97 -8.87 -10.29
N SER A 503 5.04 -9.10 -9.50
CA SER A 503 5.22 -8.33 -8.25
C SER A 503 5.23 -6.83 -8.58
N SER A 504 4.88 -5.95 -7.64
CA SER A 504 4.82 -4.48 -7.85
C SER A 504 6.11 -3.93 -8.48
N SER A 505 6.06 -3.80 -9.81
CA SER A 505 7.20 -3.65 -10.72
C SER A 505 6.72 -3.33 -12.16
N SER A 506 5.44 -2.93 -12.33
CA SER A 506 4.86 -2.46 -13.60
C SER A 506 5.44 -1.11 -14.06
N GLU A 507 6.25 -0.47 -13.21
CA GLU A 507 7.06 0.71 -13.55
C GLU A 507 8.28 0.35 -14.47
N ASP A 508 8.49 -0.94 -14.81
CA ASP A 508 9.63 -1.47 -15.60
C ASP A 508 9.36 -1.76 -17.10
N ASP A 509 8.26 -1.29 -17.73
CA ASP A 509 8.06 -1.50 -19.18
C ASP A 509 9.08 -0.66 -20.01
N LEU A 510 10.22 -1.29 -20.28
CA LEU A 510 11.22 -0.83 -21.22
C LEU A 510 10.77 -1.15 -22.65
N ASP A 511 10.29 -0.14 -23.38
CA ASP A 511 9.99 -0.22 -24.83
C ASP A 511 11.19 -0.71 -25.66
N GLU A 512 11.30 -2.02 -25.91
CA GLU A 512 12.13 -2.56 -26.99
C GLU A 512 11.37 -2.48 -28.33
N ASN A 513 11.43 -1.30 -28.96
CA ASN A 513 11.22 -1.02 -30.40
C ASN A 513 10.31 -1.97 -31.20
N VAL A 514 8.99 -1.73 -31.21
CA VAL A 514 8.09 -2.32 -32.22
C VAL A 514 7.95 -1.38 -33.42
N SER A 515 8.93 -1.42 -34.33
CA SER A 515 8.82 -0.74 -35.64
C SER A 515 7.82 -1.47 -36.54
N CYS A 516 6.54 -1.09 -36.48
CA CYS A 516 5.47 -1.73 -37.24
C CYS A 516 5.55 -1.39 -38.74
N SER A 517 6.25 -2.24 -39.51
CA SER A 517 6.41 -2.12 -40.97
C SER A 517 5.21 -2.69 -41.74
N ASP A 518 4.01 -2.15 -41.51
CA ASP A 518 2.76 -2.72 -42.05
C ASP A 518 2.56 -2.39 -43.55
N LYS A 519 2.94 -3.34 -44.42
CA LYS A 519 2.80 -3.23 -45.89
C LYS A 519 1.33 -3.35 -46.33
N LYS A 520 0.66 -2.23 -46.60
CA LYS A 520 -0.62 -2.21 -47.33
C LYS A 520 -0.48 -1.56 -48.71
N LYS A 521 -0.73 -2.36 -49.76
CA LYS A 521 -0.93 -1.87 -51.12
C LYS A 521 -2.27 -1.14 -51.20
N GLY A 522 -2.24 0.18 -51.36
CA GLY A 522 -3.38 0.99 -51.78
C GLY A 522 -2.96 1.85 -52.98
N LYS A 523 -3.67 1.76 -54.09
CA LYS A 523 -3.31 2.42 -55.35
C LYS A 523 -4.42 3.38 -55.76
N VAL A 524 -4.26 4.67 -55.46
CA VAL A 524 -5.09 5.75 -56.02
C VAL A 524 -4.20 6.97 -56.31
N ASP A 525 -4.14 7.31 -57.58
CA ASP A 525 -3.91 8.58 -58.29
C ASP A 525 -2.99 9.69 -57.72
N ALA A 526 -2.25 10.31 -58.65
CA ALA A 526 -1.37 11.45 -58.39
C ALA A 526 -2.11 12.79 -58.51
N GLY A 527 -1.89 13.67 -57.53
CA GLY A 527 -2.05 15.12 -57.68
C GLY A 527 -0.67 15.76 -57.87
N ASP A 528 -0.59 16.81 -58.68
CA ASP A 528 0.66 17.38 -59.19
C ASP A 528 1.05 18.71 -58.49
N ILE A 529 2.21 19.27 -58.86
CA ILE A 529 2.62 20.70 -58.80
C ILE A 529 3.39 21.25 -57.54
N THR A 530 4.66 21.63 -57.81
CA THR A 530 5.59 22.62 -57.15
C THR A 530 6.14 22.36 -55.73
N ILE A 531 7.47 22.21 -55.48
CA ILE A 531 8.58 23.23 -55.43
C ILE A 531 8.16 24.50 -54.62
N GLU A 532 8.86 25.08 -53.62
CA GLU A 532 10.29 25.24 -53.29
C GLU A 532 10.58 25.23 -51.78
N LEU A 533 11.84 24.97 -51.37
CA LEU A 533 12.48 25.68 -50.24
C LEU A 533 14.02 25.70 -50.37
N GLY A 534 14.61 26.86 -50.06
CA GLY A 534 15.97 27.30 -50.41
C GLY A 534 17.18 26.50 -49.90
N GLU A 535 18.29 26.70 -50.61
CA GLU A 535 19.65 26.28 -50.23
C GLU A 535 20.36 27.30 -49.30
N SER A 536 21.58 26.92 -48.87
CA SER A 536 22.60 27.74 -48.20
C SER A 536 22.39 28.00 -46.70
N SER A 537 23.44 28.21 -45.89
CA SER A 537 24.87 28.43 -46.21
C SER A 537 25.81 27.61 -45.32
N SER A 538 27.12 27.74 -45.51
CA SER A 538 28.14 26.78 -45.05
C SER A 538 29.37 27.44 -44.39
N ALA A 539 30.35 26.59 -44.02
CA ALA A 539 31.74 26.87 -43.66
C ALA A 539 32.06 27.17 -42.17
N GLY A 540 33.17 26.57 -41.72
CA GLY A 540 33.69 26.59 -40.35
C GLY A 540 34.72 25.47 -40.14
N ILE A 541 35.91 25.61 -40.75
CA ILE A 541 36.99 24.61 -40.73
C ILE A 541 38.10 25.04 -39.75
N GLY A 542 38.68 24.09 -39.01
CA GLY A 542 39.88 24.32 -38.20
C GLY A 542 40.11 23.29 -37.08
N ASP A 543 41.29 22.71 -36.90
CA ASP A 543 42.03 21.76 -37.75
C ASP A 543 43.10 21.05 -36.86
N ILE A 544 43.57 19.85 -37.25
CA ILE A 544 44.73 19.07 -36.75
C ILE A 544 44.96 18.90 -35.22
N GLY A 545 45.20 17.65 -34.81
CA GLY A 545 45.66 17.29 -33.46
C GLY A 545 46.02 15.80 -33.31
N THR A 546 46.99 15.31 -34.09
CA THR A 546 47.38 13.89 -34.11
C THR A 546 48.38 13.52 -33.03
N ASP A 547 48.29 12.29 -32.50
CA ASP A 547 49.50 11.46 -32.38
C ASP A 547 49.21 9.95 -32.49
N LYS A 548 50.26 9.14 -32.68
CA LYS A 548 50.21 7.67 -32.85
C LYS A 548 51.22 6.97 -31.93
N SER A 549 50.81 5.84 -31.37
CA SER A 549 51.73 4.75 -31.02
C SER A 549 51.10 3.40 -31.37
N SER A 550 51.91 2.41 -31.72
CA SER A 550 51.47 1.11 -32.26
C SER A 550 52.41 0.00 -31.79
N ILE A 551 52.18 -1.25 -32.25
CA ILE A 551 53.02 -2.44 -32.02
C ILE A 551 52.79 -3.01 -30.59
N HIS A 552 52.52 -4.30 -30.37
CA HIS A 552 53.11 -5.49 -31.01
C HIS A 552 52.13 -6.60 -31.45
N THR A 553 52.56 -7.36 -32.46
CA THR A 553 51.96 -8.61 -32.94
C THR A 553 52.59 -9.86 -32.28
N THR A 554 51.79 -10.92 -32.15
CA THR A 554 52.23 -12.33 -32.31
C THR A 554 51.06 -13.18 -32.82
N THR A 555 51.25 -13.85 -33.97
CA THR A 555 50.37 -14.90 -34.51
C THR A 555 51.00 -16.27 -34.29
N SER A 556 50.17 -17.32 -34.27
CA SER A 556 50.63 -18.71 -34.41
C SER A 556 49.49 -19.60 -34.93
N ASP A 557 49.44 -19.82 -36.24
CA ASP A 557 48.53 -20.75 -36.89
C ASP A 557 49.01 -22.21 -36.73
N ILE A 558 48.09 -23.15 -36.50
CA ILE A 558 48.23 -24.57 -36.89
C ILE A 558 46.90 -25.01 -37.50
N THR A 559 46.98 -25.84 -38.54
CA THR A 559 45.93 -26.05 -39.56
C THR A 559 45.18 -27.38 -39.43
N ASN A 560 43.93 -27.38 -39.93
CA ASN A 560 43.23 -28.43 -40.70
C ASN A 560 43.32 -29.92 -40.31
N THR A 561 42.17 -30.59 -40.23
CA THR A 561 41.65 -31.43 -41.34
C THR A 561 40.18 -31.79 -41.12
N ASP A 562 39.40 -31.83 -42.20
CA ASP A 562 38.06 -32.46 -42.26
C ASP A 562 38.15 -34.00 -42.25
N ASP A 563 37.07 -34.69 -41.85
CA ASP A 563 36.48 -35.74 -42.71
C ASP A 563 35.00 -36.05 -42.31
N SER A 564 34.40 -37.05 -42.97
CA SER A 564 33.00 -37.04 -43.45
C SER A 564 31.94 -37.89 -42.69
N ASN A 565 30.68 -37.56 -43.01
CA ASN A 565 29.38 -38.21 -42.69
C ASN A 565 29.21 -39.62 -43.34
N PRO A 566 28.09 -40.37 -43.17
CA PRO A 566 27.05 -40.45 -42.09
C PRO A 566 26.66 -41.95 -41.74
N VAL A 567 25.48 -42.20 -41.12
CA VAL A 567 24.48 -43.30 -41.39
C VAL A 567 23.68 -43.74 -40.12
N THR A 568 22.42 -44.17 -40.32
CA THR A 568 21.43 -44.67 -39.32
C THR A 568 20.73 -45.97 -39.81
N PRO A 569 19.66 -46.53 -39.21
CA PRO A 569 19.48 -47.10 -37.85
C PRO A 569 18.87 -48.55 -37.84
N ALA A 570 18.92 -49.32 -36.73
CA ALA A 570 18.12 -50.57 -36.60
C ALA A 570 17.81 -51.14 -35.17
N LYS A 571 16.50 -51.24 -34.86
CA LYS A 571 15.68 -52.33 -34.27
C LYS A 571 16.08 -53.25 -33.07
N GLN A 572 15.03 -53.55 -32.27
CA GLN A 572 14.86 -54.55 -31.18
C GLN A 572 14.94 -56.04 -31.62
N PRO A 573 14.85 -57.01 -30.68
CA PRO A 573 13.58 -57.76 -30.49
C PRO A 573 13.12 -58.06 -29.03
N TYR A 574 11.98 -58.75 -28.88
CA TYR A 574 11.20 -59.16 -27.67
C TYR A 574 11.75 -60.43 -26.95
N THR A 575 11.30 -60.92 -25.77
CA THR A 575 9.98 -61.47 -25.32
C THR A 575 9.92 -61.74 -23.77
N ASP A 576 8.87 -62.24 -23.09
CA ASP A 576 7.38 -62.04 -23.10
C ASP A 576 6.70 -62.86 -21.93
N ALA A 577 5.37 -62.70 -21.72
CA ALA A 577 4.39 -63.45 -20.88
C ALA A 577 4.36 -63.25 -19.33
N GLY A 578 3.19 -63.28 -18.62
CA GLY A 578 1.78 -63.40 -19.07
C GLY A 578 0.72 -63.32 -17.93
N SER A 579 -0.58 -63.24 -18.27
CA SER A 579 -1.78 -63.10 -17.38
C SER A 579 -2.80 -64.24 -17.57
N PRO A 580 -3.86 -64.45 -16.72
CA PRO A 580 -5.20 -63.76 -16.80
C PRO A 580 -5.87 -63.46 -15.40
N ALA A 581 -6.81 -62.51 -15.19
CA ALA A 581 -8.27 -62.40 -15.50
C ALA A 581 -9.21 -63.33 -14.66
N ASP A 582 -10.52 -63.09 -14.37
CA ASP A 582 -11.52 -62.13 -14.94
C ASP A 582 -12.59 -61.56 -13.90
N PRO A 583 -13.97 -61.59 -13.95
CA PRO A 583 -14.80 -60.42 -13.52
C PRO A 583 -16.11 -60.60 -12.66
N SER A 584 -16.78 -59.45 -12.36
CA SER A 584 -18.26 -59.16 -12.37
C SER A 584 -19.12 -58.95 -11.08
N ASN A 585 -19.97 -57.89 -11.14
CA ASN A 585 -21.32 -57.60 -10.54
C ASN A 585 -21.60 -57.82 -9.00
N THR A 586 -22.55 -57.18 -8.30
CA THR A 586 -23.77 -56.39 -8.64
C THR A 586 -24.16 -55.37 -7.51
N VAL A 587 -25.22 -54.58 -7.67
CA VAL A 587 -25.78 -53.54 -6.75
C VAL A 587 -27.32 -53.72 -6.65
N PRO A 588 -28.02 -53.62 -5.48
CA PRO A 588 -28.79 -52.39 -5.15
C PRO A 588 -29.21 -52.09 -3.67
N GLY A 589 -29.43 -50.78 -3.38
CA GLY A 589 -30.51 -50.25 -2.51
C GLY A 589 -30.35 -50.24 -0.97
N ASP A 590 -31.14 -49.48 -0.20
CA ASP A 590 -31.91 -48.24 -0.51
C ASP A 590 -32.35 -47.50 0.79
N GLY A 591 -32.65 -46.20 0.70
CA GLY A 591 -33.34 -45.36 1.71
C GLY A 591 -32.63 -45.04 3.04
N SER A 592 -33.15 -44.17 3.92
CA SER A 592 -34.02 -42.99 3.73
C SER A 592 -34.26 -42.21 5.06
N ALA A 593 -33.99 -40.90 5.05
CA ALA A 593 -34.72 -39.82 5.74
C ALA A 593 -34.99 -39.77 7.28
N LEU A 594 -34.65 -38.59 7.84
CA LEU A 594 -35.42 -37.76 8.80
C LEU A 594 -35.51 -38.08 10.32
N THR A 595 -35.65 -36.97 11.08
CA THR A 595 -36.05 -36.82 12.52
C THR A 595 -35.15 -37.40 13.63
N SER A 596 -35.10 -36.85 14.86
CA SER A 596 -35.35 -35.47 15.34
C SER A 596 -35.03 -35.33 16.85
N ASP A 597 -34.58 -34.13 17.24
CA ASP A 597 -34.94 -33.43 18.51
C ASP A 597 -34.32 -33.86 19.87
N LYS A 598 -34.21 -32.87 20.78
CA LYS A 598 -33.93 -32.91 22.24
C LYS A 598 -32.56 -33.44 22.74
N SER A 599 -32.12 -33.11 23.96
CA SER A 599 -31.99 -31.85 24.75
C SER A 599 -31.43 -32.20 26.16
N LEU A 600 -31.20 -31.18 27.02
CA LEU A 600 -30.73 -31.26 28.43
C LEU A 600 -29.23 -31.62 28.55
N HIS A 601 -28.38 -30.76 29.14
CA HIS A 601 -28.23 -30.45 30.57
C HIS A 601 -27.71 -31.63 31.41
N ASP A 602 -26.51 -31.47 31.97
CA ASP A 602 -26.39 -31.38 33.44
C ASP A 602 -25.18 -30.51 33.87
N GLN A 603 -25.11 -30.20 35.17
CA GLN A 603 -24.04 -29.42 35.82
C GLN A 603 -23.26 -30.27 36.83
N THR A 604 -21.95 -30.03 36.97
CA THR A 604 -21.20 -29.91 38.26
C THR A 604 -19.70 -29.73 37.92
N VAL A 605 -19.02 -28.69 38.38
CA VAL A 605 -18.45 -28.47 39.73
C VAL A 605 -17.39 -29.51 40.13
N LEU A 606 -16.13 -29.06 40.20
CA LEU A 606 -15.21 -29.38 41.29
C LEU A 606 -14.07 -28.35 41.38
N SER A 607 -13.42 -28.26 42.54
CA SER A 607 -12.53 -27.15 42.91
C SER A 607 -11.25 -27.60 43.62
N SER A 608 -10.15 -26.88 43.37
CA SER A 608 -8.94 -26.81 44.20
C SER A 608 -8.15 -25.57 43.76
N VAL A 609 -8.02 -24.50 44.55
CA VAL A 609 -7.37 -24.34 45.86
C VAL A 609 -5.83 -24.39 45.78
N VAL A 610 -5.29 -23.20 45.43
CA VAL A 610 -4.11 -22.52 45.98
C VAL A 610 -3.20 -23.32 46.93
N LYS A 611 -1.90 -23.27 46.68
CA LYS A 611 -0.87 -23.15 47.72
C LYS A 611 0.26 -22.21 47.28
N THR A 612 0.68 -21.34 48.20
CA THR A 612 1.84 -20.44 48.08
C THR A 612 3.02 -20.99 48.91
N HIS A 613 4.24 -20.52 48.64
CA HIS A 613 5.27 -20.15 49.65
C HIS A 613 6.44 -19.40 48.97
N ALA A 614 7.35 -18.85 49.78
CA ALA A 614 8.45 -17.96 49.37
C ALA A 614 9.62 -18.06 50.40
N HIS A 615 10.73 -17.33 50.14
CA HIS A 615 12.00 -17.31 50.91
C HIS A 615 12.83 -18.61 50.82
N GLU A 616 14.16 -18.65 50.99
CA GLU A 616 15.24 -17.66 51.23
C GLU A 616 16.37 -17.91 50.18
N ALA A 617 17.19 -16.95 49.69
CA ALA A 617 18.34 -16.25 50.30
C ALA A 617 19.52 -17.15 50.78
N ASP A 618 20.71 -17.01 50.18
CA ASP A 618 22.01 -17.24 50.84
C ASP A 618 23.21 -16.58 50.07
N GLU A 619 24.38 -16.45 50.71
CA GLU A 619 25.51 -15.58 50.25
C GLU A 619 26.76 -16.29 49.66
N CYS A 620 27.48 -15.60 48.76
CA CYS A 620 28.96 -15.53 48.59
C CYS A 620 29.32 -14.72 47.32
N GLY A 621 30.43 -13.97 47.20
CA GLY A 621 31.49 -13.61 48.16
C GLY A 621 32.83 -13.29 47.44
N LEU A 622 33.47 -12.14 47.76
CA LEU A 622 34.74 -11.59 47.20
C LEU A 622 34.61 -10.97 45.76
N VAL A 623 34.96 -9.72 45.40
CA VAL A 623 35.92 -8.65 45.85
C VAL A 623 37.38 -8.94 45.40
N ILE A 624 38.14 -8.11 44.67
CA ILE A 624 38.10 -6.70 44.14
C ILE A 624 38.45 -6.70 42.62
N ASP A 625 38.50 -5.63 41.79
CA ASP A 625 38.39 -4.14 41.87
C ASP A 625 37.62 -3.63 40.60
N GLY A 626 37.54 -2.35 40.15
CA GLY A 626 38.23 -1.12 40.59
C GLY A 626 38.02 0.16 39.75
N HIS A 627 38.61 1.25 40.24
CA HIS A 627 38.96 2.55 39.60
C HIS A 627 38.02 3.22 38.56
N ALA A 628 37.35 4.29 39.00
CA ALA A 628 36.89 5.41 38.17
C ALA A 628 37.15 6.75 38.90
N PRO A 629 37.54 7.85 38.21
CA PRO A 629 37.92 9.11 38.87
C PRO A 629 36.74 10.08 39.11
N HIS A 630 36.84 10.86 40.19
CA HIS A 630 35.92 11.96 40.51
C HIS A 630 36.14 13.22 39.65
N PRO A 631 35.10 14.02 39.41
CA PRO A 631 35.23 15.46 39.16
C PRO A 631 35.26 16.25 40.50
N THR A 632 36.18 17.21 40.62
CA THR A 632 36.25 18.15 41.75
C THR A 632 35.48 19.46 41.49
N ALA A 633 35.21 20.22 42.56
CA ALA A 633 34.31 21.37 42.57
C ALA A 633 35.00 22.74 42.37
N LEU A 634 34.17 23.81 42.40
CA LEU A 634 34.41 25.27 42.45
C LEU A 634 33.79 26.00 41.23
N GLY A 635 33.12 27.14 41.39
CA GLY A 635 32.87 27.92 42.61
C GLY A 635 31.73 28.93 42.49
N SER A 636 31.42 29.65 43.57
CA SER A 636 30.26 30.53 43.69
C SER A 636 30.43 31.92 43.06
N ALA A 637 29.30 32.50 42.64
CA ALA A 637 29.08 33.95 42.67
C ALA A 637 27.62 34.24 43.06
N THR A 638 27.38 35.21 43.94
CA THR A 638 26.05 35.49 44.53
C THR A 638 25.77 36.99 44.58
N LEU A 639 24.68 37.43 43.95
CA LEU A 639 23.89 38.63 44.29
C LEU A 639 22.57 38.56 43.49
N LEU A 640 21.35 38.45 44.03
CA LEU A 640 20.63 39.10 45.15
C LEU A 640 19.79 40.33 44.74
N LEU A 641 18.46 40.14 44.74
CA LEU A 641 17.41 41.13 45.08
C LEU A 641 17.12 42.26 44.03
N ASN A 642 15.91 42.83 43.91
CA ASN A 642 14.63 42.56 44.58
C ASN A 642 13.37 42.97 43.78
N LYS A 643 12.36 42.08 43.77
CA LYS A 643 10.90 42.30 44.02
C LYS A 643 10.10 43.53 43.53
N LYS A 644 8.87 43.18 43.07
CA LYS A 644 7.54 43.84 43.16
C LYS A 644 7.12 44.87 42.08
N GLY A 645 5.89 44.67 41.55
CA GLY A 645 5.11 45.68 40.82
C GLY A 645 3.95 45.12 39.98
N SER A 646 2.74 44.99 40.55
CA SER A 646 1.48 44.63 39.86
C SER A 646 0.29 44.75 40.83
N PRO A 647 -1.00 44.92 40.44
CA PRO A 647 -1.59 45.25 39.12
C PRO A 647 -2.51 46.51 39.13
N ARG A 648 -3.07 46.92 37.97
CA ARG A 648 -4.54 47.20 37.77
C ARG A 648 -4.95 47.80 36.40
N ASN A 649 -5.96 47.15 35.80
CA ASN A 649 -7.16 47.65 35.10
C ASN A 649 -7.17 48.80 34.05
N GLN A 650 -7.58 48.38 32.83
CA GLN A 650 -8.68 48.92 31.98
C GLN A 650 -8.42 50.03 30.92
N PRO A 651 -9.26 50.10 29.85
CA PRO A 651 -8.98 50.78 28.57
C PRO A 651 -9.82 52.08 28.41
N PRO A 652 -9.89 52.77 27.23
CA PRO A 652 -10.68 52.33 26.05
C PRO A 652 -10.12 52.76 24.65
N HIS A 653 -10.93 52.51 23.60
CA HIS A 653 -11.03 53.19 22.29
C HIS A 653 -10.45 52.57 21.00
N SER A 654 -10.95 53.11 19.88
CA SER A 654 -11.27 52.40 18.63
C SER A 654 -11.12 53.28 17.38
N SER A 655 -10.47 52.75 16.35
CA SER A 655 -10.54 53.15 14.92
C SER A 655 -9.79 52.07 14.11
N SER A 656 -10.25 51.48 13.01
CA SER A 656 -10.98 51.92 11.80
C SER A 656 -10.07 52.48 10.69
N SER A 657 -10.22 51.93 9.47
CA SER A 657 -9.45 52.19 8.23
C SER A 657 -8.01 51.60 8.22
N THR A 658 -7.43 51.18 7.08
CA THR A 658 -7.90 51.16 5.67
C THR A 658 -7.23 50.03 4.86
N ASP A 659 -7.70 49.78 3.63
CA ASP A 659 -7.04 48.96 2.61
C ASP A 659 -5.53 49.22 2.45
N GLN A 660 -4.77 48.16 2.17
CA GLN A 660 -3.72 48.23 1.15
C GLN A 660 -3.47 46.88 0.47
N ARG A 661 -3.29 46.92 -0.86
CA ARG A 661 -3.03 45.76 -1.72
C ARG A 661 -1.55 45.67 -2.08
N CYS A 662 -0.97 44.47 -2.03
CA CYS A 662 0.08 43.98 -2.93
C CYS A 662 -0.15 42.45 -3.06
N SER A 663 -0.27 41.82 -4.24
CA SER A 663 0.45 41.91 -5.53
C SER A 663 1.79 41.16 -5.52
N CYS A 664 1.95 40.29 -6.53
CA CYS A 664 2.91 39.19 -6.55
C CYS A 664 4.31 39.56 -7.04
N CYS A 665 5.32 38.86 -6.50
CA CYS A 665 6.53 38.34 -7.16
C CYS A 665 6.95 37.10 -6.33
N VAL A 666 7.33 35.91 -6.82
CA VAL A 666 8.06 35.48 -8.04
C VAL A 666 9.54 35.88 -8.00
N ILE A 667 10.43 34.96 -8.44
CA ILE A 667 11.89 34.96 -8.23
C ILE A 667 12.25 34.49 -6.79
N LEU A 668 13.01 33.42 -6.57
CA LEU A 668 13.75 32.51 -7.50
C LEU A 668 13.61 31.06 -7.01
#